data_AF-A0A8D8F504-F1
#
_entry.id   AF-A0A8D8F504-F1
#
_cell.length_a   1.000
_cell.length_b   1.000
_cell.length_c   1.000
_cell.angle_alpha   90.00
_cell.angle_beta   90.00
_cell.angle_gamma   90.00
#
_symmetry.space_group_name_H-M   'P 1'
#
loop_
_entity.id
_entity.type
_entity.pdbx_description
1 polymer ?
#
loop_
_entity_poly.entity_id
_entity_poly.type
_entity_poly.pdbx_seq_one_letter_code
_entity_poly.pdbx_strand_id
1 'polypeptide(L)'
;KDLWLWDQDWSVQELKLKAAKKVGRKKKKGEVGEISEEATDSVEEPVDEEDALAAKFQYLYETKALLPVRRPLLPGYPAWYRNLCSKPTTEDWSPGPTEIGTGMQIAPKLLRLCWEGYPLHYIRGQGWGFLVPHKYRRDDDDDDGGQIPLEQLVAACPVLEINPAASADESSEALEGLWRDVEATISRKDYYRKQKQERGKNVYKGTGIWCNLDLEECCYFLKLPHKDGPSHRVGNPLSKDFLNKFSENVLAGDGKTAERVVEIARMLSYWRNNRDRITGQLVGWLGKESLPRELRDEEMEFGAIIPQVVVCGTLTRRAMEPTWMTASNAQRERIGSELRAMVQAPRGFKLVGADVDSQELWIASVLGDGHAAAIHGATPLGWMTLSGTKAAKTDMHSVTAQAVGISRDHAKVINYARIYGAGQNFAERLLKQFNPTFSDAEARSKAIKMFALTKGKKFYYLKEEFRDELPEKPYSAYEALKTAKVCNKPVTEIFERARWEGGTESAMFNRLEEIADSPTPVTPFLGGRLSRALEPQEGTEDRFLPTRINWVVQSGAVDFLHLMLVSMRWLMGDRVRFCLSFHDEVRYLVEDQYAYRAALAMHVTNLLTRAFCVSRIGLNDLPQSVAFFSTVEVDSVLRKESHLDCRTPSNQHGR
;
A
#
# COMPACT_ATOMS: atom_id res chain seq x y z
N LYS A 1 17.94 -20.07 -27.54
CA LYS A 1 16.62 -19.86 -26.89
C LYS A 1 16.75 -18.63 -25.99
N ASP A 2 15.69 -17.86 -25.76
CA ASP A 2 15.70 -16.73 -24.80
C ASP A 2 15.16 -17.23 -23.45
N LEU A 3 15.84 -16.92 -22.35
CA LEU A 3 15.49 -17.42 -21.02
C LEU A 3 14.10 -17.00 -20.52
N TRP A 4 13.58 -15.84 -20.94
CA TRP A 4 12.27 -15.36 -20.49
C TRP A 4 11.14 -15.69 -21.46
N LEU A 5 11.44 -15.91 -22.75
CA LEU A 5 10.45 -16.11 -23.81
C LEU A 5 10.46 -17.52 -24.44
N TRP A 6 11.21 -18.48 -23.89
CA TRP A 6 11.30 -19.85 -24.45
C TRP A 6 9.96 -20.59 -24.50
N ASP A 7 9.04 -20.28 -23.60
CA ASP A 7 7.72 -20.91 -23.47
C ASP A 7 6.61 -20.18 -24.25
N GLN A 8 6.96 -19.13 -25.00
CA GLN A 8 6.00 -18.37 -25.82
C GLN A 8 5.77 -19.02 -27.19
N ASP A 9 4.64 -18.71 -27.82
CA ASP A 9 4.30 -19.24 -29.14
C ASP A 9 5.08 -18.51 -30.25
N TRP A 10 6.15 -19.15 -30.72
CA TRP A 10 7.01 -18.69 -31.81
C TRP A 10 6.48 -19.04 -33.21
N SER A 11 5.26 -19.60 -33.33
CA SER A 11 4.68 -19.94 -34.64
C SER A 11 4.44 -18.70 -35.50
N VAL A 12 4.76 -18.83 -36.78
CA VAL A 12 4.69 -17.75 -37.76
C VAL A 12 3.57 -18.02 -38.77
N GLN A 13 2.82 -16.99 -39.15
CA GLN A 13 1.92 -17.07 -40.29
C GLN A 13 2.66 -16.68 -41.57
N GLU A 14 2.64 -17.59 -42.55
CA GLU A 14 3.19 -17.34 -43.87
C GLU A 14 2.22 -16.52 -44.73
N LEU A 15 2.78 -15.58 -45.50
CA LEU A 15 2.02 -14.82 -46.49
C LEU A 15 1.84 -15.67 -47.77
N LYS A 16 0.67 -16.29 -47.92
CA LYS A 16 0.33 -17.00 -49.16
C LYS A 16 -0.06 -16.00 -50.26
N LEU A 17 0.85 -15.79 -51.21
CA LEU A 17 0.59 -14.99 -52.42
C LEU A 17 -0.38 -15.73 -53.35
N LYS A 18 -1.25 -14.99 -54.04
CA LYS A 18 -2.07 -15.51 -55.13
C LYS A 18 -1.17 -15.93 -56.28
N ALA A 19 -1.45 -17.09 -56.88
CA ALA A 19 -0.76 -17.51 -58.09
C ALA A 19 -0.89 -16.44 -59.17
N ALA A 20 0.24 -16.05 -59.78
CA ALA A 20 0.23 -15.13 -60.91
C ALA A 20 -0.68 -15.71 -62.00
N LYS A 21 -1.72 -14.97 -62.42
CA LYS A 21 -2.47 -15.33 -63.62
C LYS A 21 -1.47 -15.32 -64.77
N LYS A 22 -1.23 -16.48 -65.42
CA LYS A 22 -0.56 -16.51 -66.73
C LYS A 22 -1.34 -15.59 -67.67
N VAL A 23 -0.78 -14.43 -67.98
CA VAL A 23 -1.35 -13.52 -68.98
C VAL A 23 -1.19 -14.21 -70.32
N GLY A 24 -2.27 -14.87 -70.78
CA GLY A 24 -2.39 -15.31 -72.17
C GLY A 24 -2.25 -14.09 -73.07
N ARG A 25 -1.23 -14.11 -73.91
CA ARG A 25 -0.85 -13.07 -74.88
C ARG A 25 -2.05 -12.75 -75.79
N LYS A 26 -2.88 -11.76 -75.44
CA LYS A 26 -3.93 -11.23 -76.31
C LYS A 26 -3.30 -10.22 -77.27
N LYS A 27 -3.31 -10.56 -78.57
CA LYS A 27 -2.95 -9.67 -79.69
C LYS A 27 -3.72 -8.35 -79.58
N LYS A 28 -3.00 -7.22 -79.46
CA LYS A 28 -3.52 -5.88 -79.79
C LYS A 28 -3.76 -5.84 -81.30
N LYS A 29 -5.01 -5.60 -81.73
CA LYS A 29 -5.33 -4.99 -83.03
C LYS A 29 -5.33 -3.48 -82.81
N GLY A 30 -4.63 -2.78 -83.69
CA GLY A 30 -4.39 -1.35 -83.60
C GLY A 30 -5.58 -0.51 -84.03
N GLU A 31 -5.52 0.75 -83.63
CA GLU A 31 -6.16 1.85 -84.33
C GLU A 31 -5.19 3.04 -84.27
N VAL A 32 -5.01 3.64 -85.44
CA VAL A 32 -4.07 4.71 -85.78
C VAL A 32 -4.76 6.03 -85.42
N GLY A 33 -4.03 6.91 -84.72
CA GLY A 33 -4.44 8.29 -84.47
C GLY A 33 -3.21 9.19 -84.60
N GLU A 34 -3.36 10.21 -85.41
CA GLU A 34 -2.36 11.04 -86.10
C GLU A 34 -1.36 11.78 -85.20
N ILE A 35 -0.17 11.95 -85.75
CA ILE A 35 0.90 12.85 -85.26
C ILE A 35 0.55 14.26 -85.76
N SER A 36 0.46 15.21 -84.84
CA SER A 36 0.66 16.64 -85.15
C SER A 36 1.73 17.18 -84.21
N GLU A 37 2.78 17.71 -84.82
CA GLU A 37 3.89 18.40 -84.20
C GLU A 37 3.47 19.82 -83.85
N GLU A 38 3.50 20.20 -82.57
CA GLU A 38 3.78 21.57 -82.18
C GLU A 38 4.77 21.55 -81.01
N ALA A 39 5.94 22.12 -81.29
CA ALA A 39 7.01 22.35 -80.34
C ALA A 39 6.69 23.63 -79.54
N THR A 40 6.68 23.52 -78.22
CA THR A 40 6.95 24.66 -77.33
C THR A 40 7.91 24.24 -76.24
N ASP A 41 8.84 25.15 -76.02
CA ASP A 41 10.12 25.05 -75.37
C ASP A 41 10.02 24.98 -73.83
N SER A 42 11.07 24.37 -73.28
CA SER A 42 11.53 24.17 -71.90
C SER A 42 11.02 25.07 -70.75
N VAL A 43 10.68 24.42 -69.63
CA VAL A 43 11.15 24.80 -68.28
C VAL A 43 11.52 23.51 -67.55
N GLU A 44 12.81 23.36 -67.22
CA GLU A 44 13.34 22.30 -66.36
C GLU A 44 12.90 22.55 -64.91
N GLU A 45 11.91 21.81 -64.42
CA GLU A 45 11.70 21.63 -62.99
C GLU A 45 12.61 20.50 -62.48
N PRO A 46 13.16 20.61 -61.25
CA PRO A 46 14.04 19.59 -60.71
C PRO A 46 13.24 18.29 -60.63
N VAL A 47 13.70 17.25 -61.33
CA VAL A 47 13.09 15.91 -61.24
C VAL A 47 13.26 15.46 -59.80
N ASP A 48 12.17 15.57 -59.03
CA ASP A 48 12.08 15.12 -57.66
C ASP A 48 12.62 13.69 -57.58
N GLU A 49 13.56 13.43 -56.66
CA GLU A 49 14.10 12.08 -56.42
C GLU A 49 12.96 11.08 -56.14
N GLU A 50 11.79 11.56 -55.70
CA GLU A 50 10.55 10.79 -55.55
C GLU A 50 10.07 10.12 -56.84
N ASP A 51 10.13 10.80 -58.00
CA ASP A 51 9.62 10.24 -59.27
C ASP A 51 10.55 9.18 -59.86
N ALA A 52 11.87 9.38 -59.73
CA ALA A 52 12.86 8.38 -60.13
C ALA A 52 12.80 7.13 -59.25
N LEU A 53 12.57 7.29 -57.94
CA LEU A 53 12.36 6.18 -56.99
C LEU A 53 11.02 5.49 -57.22
N ALA A 54 9.95 6.24 -57.52
CA ALA A 54 8.64 5.69 -57.85
C ALA A 54 8.72 4.79 -59.10
N ALA A 55 9.40 5.25 -60.16
CA ALA A 55 9.64 4.46 -61.35
C ALA A 55 10.50 3.22 -61.07
N LYS A 56 11.56 3.35 -60.26
CA LYS A 56 12.46 2.25 -59.87
C LYS A 56 11.76 1.16 -59.06
N PHE A 57 10.80 1.54 -58.20
CA PHE A 57 10.06 0.61 -57.33
C PHE A 57 8.66 0.27 -57.85
N GLN A 58 8.30 0.68 -59.07
CA GLN A 58 6.99 0.44 -59.67
C GLN A 58 6.62 -1.06 -59.69
N TYR A 59 7.60 -1.93 -59.92
CA TYR A 59 7.40 -3.39 -59.88
C TYR A 59 6.92 -3.91 -58.50
N LEU A 60 7.28 -3.23 -57.40
CA LEU A 60 6.78 -3.56 -56.05
C LEU A 60 5.30 -3.18 -55.88
N TYR A 61 4.87 -2.08 -56.49
CA TYR A 61 3.47 -1.68 -56.52
C TYR A 61 2.63 -2.64 -57.37
N GLU A 62 3.18 -3.19 -58.46
CA GLU A 62 2.55 -4.23 -59.28
C GLU A 62 2.35 -5.54 -58.50
N THR A 63 3.30 -5.92 -57.61
CA THR A 63 3.14 -7.09 -56.72
C THR A 63 2.00 -6.97 -55.71
N LYS A 64 1.42 -5.78 -55.50
CA LYS A 64 0.20 -5.59 -54.67
C LYS A 64 -0.97 -6.45 -55.15
N ALA A 65 -1.06 -6.73 -56.46
CA ALA A 65 -2.11 -7.55 -57.05
C ALA A 65 -2.03 -9.04 -56.64
N LEU A 66 -0.84 -9.51 -56.25
CA LEU A 66 -0.60 -10.88 -55.81
C LEU A 66 -0.94 -11.09 -54.32
N LEU A 67 -1.26 -10.03 -53.57
CA LEU A 67 -1.59 -10.15 -52.15
C LEU A 67 -3.00 -10.76 -51.94
N PRO A 68 -3.19 -11.55 -50.87
CA PRO A 68 -4.50 -12.06 -50.49
C PRO A 68 -5.45 -10.92 -50.11
N VAL A 69 -6.76 -11.12 -50.34
CA VAL A 69 -7.80 -10.11 -50.05
C VAL A 69 -7.90 -9.84 -48.55
N ARG A 70 -7.81 -10.90 -47.73
CA ARG A 70 -7.63 -10.79 -46.28
C ARG A 70 -6.15 -10.93 -45.97
N ARG A 71 -5.50 -9.85 -45.56
CA ARG A 71 -4.09 -9.85 -45.20
C ARG A 71 -3.92 -10.35 -43.76
N PRO A 72 -3.10 -11.37 -43.51
CA PRO A 72 -2.72 -11.70 -42.14
C PRO A 72 -1.98 -10.52 -41.51
N LEU A 73 -2.20 -10.28 -40.22
CA LEU A 73 -1.49 -9.23 -39.48
C LEU A 73 -0.02 -9.64 -39.33
N LEU A 74 0.91 -8.80 -39.81
CA LEU A 74 2.37 -8.98 -39.69
C LEU A 74 2.85 -10.42 -40.02
N PRO A 75 2.65 -10.92 -41.25
CA PRO A 75 3.16 -12.24 -41.64
C PRO A 75 4.68 -12.29 -41.49
N GLY A 76 5.22 -13.44 -41.06
CA GLY A 76 6.64 -13.55 -40.71
C GLY A 76 6.95 -13.33 -39.22
N TYR A 77 6.06 -12.68 -38.46
CA TYR A 77 6.28 -12.43 -37.04
C TYR A 77 5.69 -13.54 -36.13
N PRO A 78 6.31 -13.80 -34.96
CA PRO A 78 5.80 -14.75 -33.97
C PRO A 78 4.37 -14.44 -33.51
N ALA A 79 3.58 -15.47 -33.19
CA ALA A 79 2.21 -15.32 -32.71
C ALA A 79 2.11 -14.43 -31.46
N TRP A 80 3.03 -14.60 -30.50
CA TRP A 80 3.05 -13.79 -29.28
C TRP A 80 3.22 -12.28 -29.58
N TYR A 81 4.05 -11.92 -30.57
CA TYR A 81 4.33 -10.52 -30.93
C TYR A 81 3.14 -9.89 -31.64
N ARG A 82 2.50 -10.64 -32.53
CA ARG A 82 1.32 -10.20 -33.28
C ARG A 82 0.12 -9.93 -32.38
N ASN A 83 -0.04 -10.71 -31.32
CA ASN A 83 -1.07 -10.49 -30.31
C ASN A 83 -0.90 -9.18 -29.53
N LEU A 84 0.25 -8.51 -29.61
CA LEU A 84 0.50 -7.22 -28.97
C LEU A 84 0.31 -6.03 -29.93
N CYS A 85 0.11 -6.29 -31.22
CA CYS A 85 0.02 -5.25 -32.24
C CYS A 85 -1.44 -4.98 -32.61
N SER A 86 -1.86 -3.71 -32.60
CA SER A 86 -3.18 -3.32 -33.11
C SER A 86 -3.25 -3.45 -34.63
N LYS A 87 -4.47 -3.62 -35.16
CA LYS A 87 -4.70 -3.73 -36.61
C LYS A 87 -4.67 -2.34 -37.26
N PRO A 88 -4.10 -2.19 -38.47
CA PRO A 88 -4.04 -0.91 -39.20
C PRO A 88 -5.37 -0.20 -39.49
N THR A 89 -6.50 -0.80 -39.11
CA THR A 89 -7.86 -0.29 -39.31
C THR A 89 -8.40 0.47 -38.09
N THR A 90 -7.65 0.56 -36.98
CA THR A 90 -8.07 1.30 -35.78
C THR A 90 -7.73 2.78 -35.91
N GLU A 91 -8.60 3.67 -35.43
CA GLU A 91 -8.45 5.14 -35.55
C GLU A 91 -7.15 5.68 -34.95
N ASP A 92 -6.66 5.06 -33.85
CA ASP A 92 -5.39 5.41 -33.17
C ASP A 92 -4.24 4.41 -33.46
N TRP A 93 -4.19 3.85 -34.68
CA TRP A 93 -3.17 2.86 -35.02
C TRP A 93 -1.76 3.46 -35.07
N SER A 94 -0.81 2.79 -34.41
CA SER A 94 0.61 3.08 -34.54
C SER A 94 1.41 1.79 -34.80
N PRO A 95 2.54 1.88 -35.54
CA PRO A 95 3.33 0.71 -35.88
C PRO A 95 4.00 0.10 -34.63
N GLY A 96 3.82 -1.20 -34.44
CA GLY A 96 4.45 -1.98 -33.38
C GLY A 96 3.51 -2.46 -32.26
N PRO A 97 4.06 -3.01 -31.17
CA PRO A 97 3.29 -3.58 -30.06
C PRO A 97 2.72 -2.46 -29.18
N THR A 98 1.46 -2.12 -29.46
CA THR A 98 0.73 -1.02 -28.81
C THR A 98 -0.22 -1.51 -27.72
N GLU A 99 -0.62 -2.77 -27.76
CA GLU A 99 -1.52 -3.40 -26.80
C GLU A 99 -0.76 -4.05 -25.63
N ILE A 100 0.29 -3.39 -25.12
CA ILE A 100 1.05 -3.89 -23.96
C ILE A 100 0.61 -3.20 -22.66
N GLY A 101 0.13 -4.01 -21.71
CA GLY A 101 -0.24 -3.55 -20.37
C GLY A 101 0.52 -4.25 -19.26
N THR A 102 0.73 -3.57 -18.13
CA THR A 102 1.36 -4.17 -16.92
C THR A 102 0.55 -5.33 -16.32
N GLY A 103 -0.68 -5.55 -16.78
CA GLY A 103 -1.53 -6.68 -16.38
C GLY A 103 -1.32 -7.96 -17.21
N MET A 104 -0.59 -7.87 -18.32
CA MET A 104 -0.38 -9.01 -19.22
C MET A 104 0.73 -9.91 -18.68
N GLN A 105 0.59 -11.23 -18.88
CA GLN A 105 1.57 -12.21 -18.41
C GLN A 105 2.92 -12.09 -19.12
N ILE A 106 2.95 -11.54 -20.33
CA ILE A 106 4.18 -11.33 -21.09
C ILE A 106 4.99 -10.11 -20.62
N ALA A 107 4.35 -9.14 -19.96
CA ALA A 107 5.01 -7.91 -19.56
C ALA A 107 6.17 -8.14 -18.56
N PRO A 108 6.02 -8.93 -17.47
CA PRO A 108 7.15 -9.25 -16.60
C PRO A 108 8.31 -9.98 -17.29
N LYS A 109 8.02 -10.77 -18.33
CA LYS A 109 9.02 -11.49 -19.13
C LYS A 109 9.81 -10.54 -20.04
N LEU A 110 9.13 -9.62 -20.71
CA LEU A 110 9.76 -8.60 -21.56
C LEU A 110 10.63 -7.64 -20.74
N LEU A 111 10.26 -7.37 -19.49
CA LEU A 111 11.06 -6.58 -18.55
C LEU A 111 12.18 -7.38 -17.86
N ARG A 112 12.31 -8.69 -18.17
CA ARG A 112 13.30 -9.61 -17.60
C ARG A 112 13.37 -9.50 -16.08
N LEU A 113 12.21 -9.55 -15.43
CA LEU A 113 12.14 -9.38 -13.99
C LEU A 113 12.75 -10.59 -13.26
N CYS A 114 13.45 -10.32 -12.17
CA CYS A 114 14.08 -11.27 -11.27
C CYS A 114 13.62 -11.03 -9.83
N TRP A 115 13.44 -12.12 -9.07
CA TRP A 115 13.20 -12.11 -7.63
C TRP A 115 14.45 -12.59 -6.89
N GLU A 116 15.04 -11.75 -6.04
CA GLU A 116 16.30 -12.01 -5.32
C GLU A 116 17.45 -12.42 -6.27
N GLY A 117 17.43 -11.90 -7.51
CA GLY A 117 18.39 -12.25 -8.56
C GLY A 117 18.03 -13.49 -9.39
N TYR A 118 16.93 -14.19 -9.08
CA TYR A 118 16.47 -15.35 -9.85
C TYR A 118 15.39 -14.98 -10.88
N PRO A 119 15.46 -15.46 -12.14
CA PRO A 119 14.49 -15.13 -13.19
C PRO A 119 13.04 -15.52 -12.84
N LEU A 120 12.10 -14.59 -13.05
CA LEU A 120 10.67 -14.85 -12.88
C LEU A 120 10.10 -15.72 -14.00
N HIS A 121 9.24 -16.66 -13.63
CA HIS A 121 8.50 -17.50 -14.56
C HIS A 121 7.05 -17.71 -14.11
N TYR A 122 6.13 -17.89 -15.06
CA TYR A 122 4.72 -18.10 -14.78
C TYR A 122 4.32 -19.51 -15.15
N ILE A 123 3.74 -20.24 -14.18
CA ILE A 123 3.21 -21.59 -14.41
C ILE A 123 1.70 -21.58 -14.18
N ARG A 124 0.95 -22.08 -15.16
CA ARG A 124 -0.51 -22.19 -15.07
C ARG A 124 -0.89 -23.07 -13.87
N GLY A 125 -1.79 -22.57 -13.03
CA GLY A 125 -2.20 -23.24 -11.78
C GLY A 125 -1.43 -22.76 -10.55
N GLN A 126 -0.10 -22.64 -10.64
CA GLN A 126 0.76 -22.22 -9.53
C GLN A 126 0.93 -20.70 -9.41
N GLY A 127 0.79 -19.95 -10.51
CA GLY A 127 0.99 -18.50 -10.56
C GLY A 127 2.43 -18.11 -10.89
N TRP A 128 2.80 -16.89 -10.51
CA TRP A 128 4.18 -16.39 -10.65
C TRP A 128 5.10 -16.94 -9.56
N GLY A 129 6.30 -17.32 -10.00
CA GLY A 129 7.40 -17.77 -9.17
C GLY A 129 8.74 -17.42 -9.83
N PHE A 130 9.82 -17.98 -9.32
CA PHE A 130 11.16 -17.83 -9.88
C PHE A 130 11.87 -19.18 -9.96
N LEU A 131 12.85 -19.25 -10.85
CA LEU A 131 13.59 -20.46 -11.17
C LEU A 131 14.93 -20.47 -10.42
N VAL A 132 15.18 -21.52 -9.64
CA VAL A 132 16.45 -21.74 -8.94
C VAL A 132 17.12 -23.00 -9.48
N PRO A 133 18.24 -22.89 -10.22
CA PRO A 133 18.95 -24.07 -10.72
C PRO A 133 19.58 -24.87 -9.57
N HIS A 134 19.48 -26.19 -9.65
CA HIS A 134 20.20 -27.12 -8.75
C HIS A 134 21.17 -28.05 -9.50
N LYS A 135 21.01 -28.19 -10.82
CA LYS A 135 22.02 -28.71 -11.75
C LYS A 135 22.56 -27.59 -12.64
N TYR A 136 23.83 -27.69 -13.02
CA TYR A 136 24.51 -26.67 -13.85
C TYR A 136 24.73 -27.10 -15.30
N ARG A 137 24.64 -28.40 -15.57
CA ARG A 137 24.79 -29.02 -16.90
C ARG A 137 23.82 -30.19 -16.99
N ARG A 138 23.27 -30.46 -18.18
CA ARG A 138 22.51 -31.69 -18.44
C ARG A 138 23.49 -32.83 -18.72
N ASP A 139 23.11 -34.04 -18.36
CA ASP A 139 23.92 -35.22 -18.67
C ASP A 139 23.90 -35.45 -20.19
N ASP A 140 25.03 -35.85 -20.77
CA ASP A 140 25.23 -35.93 -22.23
C ASP A 140 24.33 -37.01 -22.91
N ASP A 141 23.56 -37.79 -22.12
CA ASP A 141 22.64 -38.86 -22.57
C ASP A 141 21.17 -38.41 -22.74
N ASP A 142 20.82 -37.14 -22.46
CA ASP A 142 19.48 -36.59 -22.68
C ASP A 142 19.28 -36.16 -24.15
N ASP A 143 18.89 -37.12 -25.00
CA ASP A 143 18.67 -36.96 -26.45
C ASP A 143 17.50 -36.00 -26.82
N ASP A 144 16.63 -35.69 -25.85
CA ASP A 144 15.57 -34.70 -25.97
C ASP A 144 16.02 -33.39 -25.30
N GLY A 145 16.73 -32.55 -26.05
CA GLY A 145 17.23 -31.26 -25.55
C GLY A 145 16.14 -30.43 -24.86
N GLY A 146 16.09 -30.49 -23.52
CA GLY A 146 15.04 -29.92 -22.68
C GLY A 146 14.70 -28.46 -23.01
N GLN A 147 13.45 -28.08 -22.73
CA GLN A 147 12.86 -26.83 -23.18
C GLN A 147 13.49 -25.62 -22.48
N ILE A 148 13.92 -25.78 -21.23
CA ILE A 148 14.50 -24.72 -20.40
C ILE A 148 15.94 -24.39 -20.86
N PRO A 149 16.30 -23.12 -21.12
CA PRO A 149 17.66 -22.72 -21.44
C PRO A 149 18.59 -22.73 -20.19
N LEU A 150 19.08 -23.91 -19.78
CA LEU A 150 19.80 -24.10 -18.51
C LEU A 150 21.09 -23.27 -18.40
N GLU A 151 21.90 -23.20 -19.46
CA GLU A 151 23.15 -22.41 -19.47
C GLU A 151 22.91 -20.91 -19.24
N GLN A 152 21.84 -20.38 -19.86
CA GLN A 152 21.44 -18.98 -19.68
C GLN A 152 20.84 -18.72 -18.30
N LEU A 153 20.09 -19.70 -17.76
CA LEU A 153 19.55 -19.64 -16.40
C LEU A 153 20.68 -19.56 -15.36
N VAL A 154 21.68 -20.43 -15.49
CA VAL A 154 22.86 -20.44 -14.61
C VAL A 154 23.63 -19.12 -14.70
N ALA A 155 23.85 -18.60 -15.92
CA ALA A 155 24.53 -17.33 -16.13
C ALA A 155 23.78 -16.12 -15.56
N ALA A 156 22.44 -16.17 -15.52
CA ALA A 156 21.60 -15.09 -14.99
C ALA A 156 21.45 -15.12 -13.46
N CYS A 157 21.76 -16.25 -12.80
CA CYS A 157 21.64 -16.38 -11.35
C CYS A 157 22.89 -15.86 -10.61
N PRO A 158 22.75 -15.28 -9.40
CA PRO A 158 23.90 -14.87 -8.60
C PRO A 158 24.81 -16.06 -8.28
N VAL A 159 26.12 -15.90 -8.54
CA VAL A 159 27.15 -16.94 -8.40
C VAL A 159 27.10 -17.58 -7.01
N LEU A 160 26.78 -18.87 -6.95
CA LEU A 160 27.10 -19.73 -5.82
C LEU A 160 28.60 -20.04 -5.92
N GLU A 161 29.42 -19.46 -5.03
CA GLU A 161 30.86 -19.76 -4.99
C GLU A 161 31.09 -21.27 -4.85
N ILE A 162 31.78 -21.86 -5.83
CA ILE A 162 32.38 -23.20 -5.71
C ILE A 162 33.85 -23.00 -5.37
N ASN A 163 34.27 -23.67 -4.30
CA ASN A 163 35.65 -23.84 -3.89
C ASN A 163 36.36 -24.77 -4.91
N PRO A 164 37.24 -24.28 -5.80
CA PRO A 164 37.95 -25.14 -6.73
C PRO A 164 39.25 -25.59 -6.05
N ALA A 165 39.32 -26.85 -5.65
CA ALA A 165 40.60 -27.46 -5.32
C ALA A 165 41.36 -27.75 -6.63
N ALA A 166 42.56 -27.15 -6.74
CA ALA A 166 43.65 -27.38 -7.69
C ALA A 166 43.40 -26.92 -9.15
N SER A 167 44.32 -26.22 -9.83
CA SER A 167 45.79 -26.20 -9.74
C SER A 167 46.40 -24.80 -9.94
N ALA A 168 47.63 -24.65 -9.44
CA ALA A 168 48.47 -23.46 -9.50
C ALA A 168 49.12 -23.27 -10.88
N ASP A 169 49.04 -22.06 -11.45
CA ASP A 169 50.20 -21.34 -12.04
C ASP A 169 49.90 -20.06 -12.86
N GLU A 170 48.70 -19.50 -12.84
CA GLU A 170 48.42 -18.28 -13.64
C GLU A 170 48.04 -17.07 -12.78
N SER A 171 48.91 -16.65 -11.88
CA SER A 171 48.68 -15.41 -11.12
C SER A 171 49.97 -14.64 -10.84
N SER A 172 50.38 -13.81 -11.81
CA SER A 172 51.22 -12.64 -11.51
C SER A 172 50.88 -11.40 -12.35
N GLU A 173 50.15 -11.53 -13.48
CA GLU A 173 49.82 -10.38 -14.34
C GLU A 173 48.43 -9.78 -14.10
N ALA A 174 47.53 -10.48 -13.40
CA ALA A 174 46.15 -10.02 -13.18
C ALA A 174 45.97 -9.11 -11.93
N LEU A 175 47.04 -8.83 -11.18
CA LEU A 175 46.96 -8.15 -9.87
C LEU A 175 47.13 -6.63 -9.92
N GLU A 176 47.61 -6.04 -11.01
CA GLU A 176 47.81 -4.57 -11.09
C GLU A 176 46.55 -3.79 -11.52
N GLY A 177 45.55 -4.45 -12.13
CA GLY A 177 44.28 -3.82 -12.51
C GLY A 177 43.24 -3.73 -11.38
N LEU A 178 43.35 -4.57 -10.35
CA LEU A 178 42.32 -4.75 -9.31
C LEU A 178 42.38 -3.70 -8.20
N TRP A 179 43.49 -2.99 -8.02
CA TRP A 179 43.63 -2.04 -6.91
C TRP A 179 42.79 -0.77 -7.05
N ARG A 180 42.32 -0.42 -8.25
CA ARG A 180 41.41 0.73 -8.46
C ARG A 180 39.93 0.41 -8.26
N ASP A 181 39.51 -0.85 -8.41
CA ASP A 181 38.11 -1.27 -8.24
C ASP A 181 37.79 -1.75 -6.80
N VAL A 182 38.81 -1.96 -5.98
CA VAL A 182 38.67 -2.44 -4.61
C VAL A 182 38.09 -1.39 -3.67
N GLU A 183 38.22 -0.08 -3.94
CA GLU A 183 37.67 0.96 -3.06
C GLU A 183 36.16 1.20 -3.23
N ALA A 184 35.56 0.83 -4.36
CA ALA A 184 34.11 1.00 -4.59
C ALA A 184 33.26 -0.18 -4.07
N THR A 185 33.90 -1.29 -3.67
CA THR A 185 33.19 -2.57 -3.41
C THR A 185 33.30 -3.06 -1.96
N ILE A 186 33.95 -2.28 -1.08
CA ILE A 186 34.12 -2.57 0.37
C ILE A 186 32.87 -2.17 1.20
N SER A 187 31.67 -2.53 0.74
CA SER A 187 30.49 -2.50 1.62
C SER A 187 29.57 -3.70 1.47
N ARG A 188 29.85 -4.64 0.55
CA ARG A 188 29.05 -5.86 0.35
C ARG A 188 29.66 -7.12 1.01
N LYS A 189 30.96 -7.15 1.28
CA LYS A 189 31.67 -8.41 1.65
C LYS A 189 31.76 -8.70 3.15
N ASP A 190 31.63 -7.72 4.04
CA ASP A 190 31.79 -7.98 5.49
C ASP A 190 30.57 -8.62 6.17
N TYR A 191 29.39 -8.59 5.54
CA TYR A 191 28.19 -9.23 6.10
C TYR A 191 28.20 -10.75 5.97
N TYR A 192 28.72 -11.29 4.86
CA TYR A 192 28.67 -12.73 4.58
C TYR A 192 29.80 -13.54 5.23
N ARG A 193 30.81 -12.88 5.82
CA ARG A 193 31.98 -13.56 6.42
C ARG A 193 31.74 -14.12 7.83
N LYS A 194 30.63 -13.78 8.51
CA LYS A 194 30.36 -14.20 9.90
C LYS A 194 29.37 -15.36 10.09
N GLN A 195 28.82 -15.96 9.03
CA GLN A 195 27.99 -17.17 9.16
C GLN A 195 28.71 -18.41 8.62
N LYS A 196 29.57 -18.98 9.45
CA LYS A 196 29.96 -20.41 9.42
C LYS A 196 29.22 -21.03 10.63
N GLN A 197 28.60 -22.20 10.61
CA GLN A 197 28.89 -23.42 9.88
C GLN A 197 27.76 -24.43 10.18
N GLU A 198 26.90 -24.81 9.22
CA GLU A 198 26.10 -26.04 9.32
C GLU A 198 26.01 -26.69 7.93
N ARG A 199 26.50 -27.93 7.84
CA ARG A 199 26.56 -28.74 6.62
C ARG A 199 25.22 -29.48 6.46
N GLY A 200 24.41 -29.05 5.49
CA GLY A 200 23.21 -29.79 5.06
C GLY A 200 22.58 -29.16 3.83
N LYS A 201 22.57 -29.92 2.72
CA LYS A 201 21.88 -29.76 1.41
C LYS A 201 21.69 -28.33 0.86
N ASN A 202 22.15 -28.13 -0.38
CA ASN A 202 22.00 -26.92 -1.20
C ASN A 202 20.54 -26.49 -1.40
N VAL A 203 19.93 -25.86 -0.39
CA VAL A 203 18.54 -25.41 -0.42
C VAL A 203 18.54 -23.88 -0.34
N TYR A 204 17.90 -23.24 -1.33
CA TYR A 204 17.60 -21.82 -1.35
C TYR A 204 17.02 -21.36 0.00
N LYS A 205 17.61 -20.32 0.60
CA LYS A 205 17.24 -19.80 1.94
C LYS A 205 16.50 -18.45 1.88
N GLY A 206 16.01 -18.06 0.71
CA GLY A 206 15.34 -16.77 0.51
C GLY A 206 13.83 -16.80 0.79
N THR A 207 13.12 -15.77 0.37
CA THR A 207 11.69 -15.54 0.72
C THR A 207 10.67 -16.36 -0.09
N GLY A 208 11.09 -17.11 -1.11
CA GLY A 208 10.20 -17.91 -1.94
C GLY A 208 9.52 -19.08 -1.22
N ILE A 209 8.32 -19.42 -1.68
CA ILE A 209 7.52 -20.51 -1.13
C ILE A 209 7.75 -21.76 -1.97
N TRP A 210 8.32 -22.78 -1.35
CA TRP A 210 8.52 -24.08 -1.96
C TRP A 210 7.18 -24.74 -2.33
N CYS A 211 7.05 -25.25 -3.55
CA CYS A 211 5.82 -25.91 -4.02
C CYS A 211 6.02 -27.32 -4.58
N ASN A 212 7.09 -28.01 -4.19
CA ASN A 212 7.41 -29.38 -4.63
C ASN A 212 7.42 -29.55 -6.17
N LEU A 213 7.85 -28.53 -6.91
CA LEU A 213 7.92 -28.60 -8.37
C LEU A 213 9.39 -28.51 -8.82
N ASP A 214 9.88 -29.62 -9.35
CA ASP A 214 11.17 -29.73 -10.02
C ASP A 214 10.92 -29.77 -11.53
N LEU A 215 11.55 -28.87 -12.26
CA LEU A 215 11.39 -28.72 -13.70
C LEU A 215 12.60 -29.33 -14.40
N GLU A 216 12.34 -30.32 -15.26
CA GLU A 216 13.34 -31.03 -16.07
C GLU A 216 14.52 -31.58 -15.24
N GLU A 217 14.29 -31.89 -13.96
CA GLU A 217 15.29 -32.28 -12.96
C GLU A 217 16.51 -31.35 -12.88
N CYS A 218 16.40 -30.10 -13.37
CA CYS A 218 17.53 -29.18 -13.47
C CYS A 218 17.33 -27.92 -12.63
N CYS A 219 16.08 -27.53 -12.38
CA CYS A 219 15.78 -26.33 -11.61
C CYS A 219 14.47 -26.44 -10.83
N TYR A 220 14.47 -25.82 -9.67
CA TYR A 220 13.30 -25.74 -8.81
C TYR A 220 12.47 -24.50 -9.11
N PHE A 221 11.15 -24.65 -9.03
CA PHE A 221 10.21 -23.53 -9.09
C PHE A 221 9.71 -23.17 -7.69
N LEU A 222 9.96 -21.92 -7.27
CA LEU A 222 9.45 -21.39 -6.01
C LEU A 222 8.43 -20.30 -6.28
N LYS A 223 7.28 -20.36 -5.59
CA LYS A 223 6.22 -19.37 -5.72
C LYS A 223 6.62 -18.06 -5.06
N LEU A 224 6.17 -16.96 -5.66
CA LEU A 224 6.25 -15.65 -5.00
C LEU A 224 5.39 -15.60 -3.74
N PRO A 225 5.86 -14.97 -2.66
CA PRO A 225 5.12 -14.84 -1.42
C PRO A 225 3.88 -13.95 -1.61
N HIS A 226 2.72 -14.43 -1.18
CA HIS A 226 1.46 -13.69 -1.25
C HIS A 226 1.09 -13.07 0.11
N LYS A 227 0.53 -11.85 0.11
CA LYS A 227 0.16 -11.11 1.33
C LYS A 227 -0.84 -11.85 2.22
N ASP A 228 -1.77 -12.58 1.60
CA ASP A 228 -2.85 -13.33 2.27
C ASP A 228 -2.41 -14.74 2.70
N GLY A 229 -1.14 -15.09 2.46
CA GLY A 229 -0.53 -16.33 2.95
C GLY A 229 -0.14 -17.33 1.86
N PRO A 230 0.50 -18.45 2.25
CA PRO A 230 1.16 -19.36 1.31
C PRO A 230 0.26 -20.16 0.37
N SER A 231 -1.03 -20.27 0.70
CA SER A 231 -2.03 -20.96 -0.14
C SER A 231 -2.44 -20.14 -1.37
N HIS A 232 -2.22 -18.82 -1.35
CA HIS A 232 -2.59 -17.92 -2.42
C HIS A 232 -1.47 -17.77 -3.44
N ARG A 233 -1.86 -17.62 -4.72
CA ARG A 233 -0.93 -17.49 -5.84
C ARG A 233 -0.84 -16.04 -6.32
N VAL A 234 0.35 -15.63 -6.75
CA VAL A 234 0.56 -14.30 -7.33
C VAL A 234 0.15 -14.34 -8.81
N GLY A 235 -0.82 -13.50 -9.18
CA GLY A 235 -1.30 -13.38 -10.56
C GLY A 235 -0.54 -12.34 -11.39
N ASN A 236 -0.06 -11.27 -10.75
CA ASN A 236 0.68 -10.20 -11.41
C ASN A 236 1.81 -9.66 -10.48
N PRO A 237 3.09 -9.83 -10.84
CA PRO A 237 4.22 -9.34 -10.04
C PRO A 237 4.42 -7.82 -10.16
N LEU A 238 3.75 -7.15 -11.10
CA LEU A 238 3.68 -5.69 -11.22
C LEU A 238 2.45 -5.10 -10.52
N SER A 239 1.76 -5.89 -9.68
CA SER A 239 0.63 -5.41 -8.90
C SER A 239 1.08 -4.54 -7.73
N LYS A 240 0.12 -3.79 -7.14
CA LYS A 240 0.35 -2.85 -6.04
C LYS A 240 1.15 -3.45 -4.88
N ASP A 241 0.87 -4.71 -4.55
CA ASP A 241 1.44 -5.39 -3.38
C ASP A 241 2.95 -5.64 -3.52
N PHE A 242 3.46 -5.66 -4.76
CA PHE A 242 4.87 -5.91 -5.07
C PHE A 242 5.66 -4.66 -5.44
N LEU A 243 5.00 -3.50 -5.58
CA LEU A 243 5.69 -2.24 -5.93
C LEU A 243 6.76 -1.84 -4.91
N ASN A 244 6.52 -2.08 -3.62
CA ASN A 244 7.51 -1.80 -2.56
C ASN A 244 8.70 -2.78 -2.60
N LYS A 245 8.51 -3.97 -3.18
CA LYS A 245 9.58 -4.98 -3.32
C LYS A 245 10.61 -4.59 -4.37
N PHE A 246 10.28 -3.66 -5.27
CA PHE A 246 11.24 -3.02 -6.16
C PHE A 246 12.18 -2.07 -5.41
N SER A 247 11.66 -1.23 -4.50
CA SER A 247 12.51 -0.33 -3.70
C SER A 247 13.43 -1.08 -2.73
N GLU A 248 13.04 -2.28 -2.32
CA GLU A 248 13.86 -3.17 -1.48
C GLU A 248 14.92 -3.95 -2.29
N ASN A 249 15.01 -3.74 -3.61
CA ASN A 249 15.85 -4.51 -4.55
C ASN A 249 15.58 -6.03 -4.54
N VAL A 250 14.43 -6.46 -4.01
CA VAL A 250 14.01 -7.87 -3.99
C VAL A 250 13.44 -8.26 -5.35
N LEU A 251 12.67 -7.37 -5.99
CA LEU A 251 12.18 -7.55 -7.35
C LEU A 251 12.87 -6.53 -8.25
N ALA A 252 13.65 -6.98 -9.23
CA ALA A 252 14.45 -6.11 -10.10
C ALA A 252 14.25 -6.49 -11.57
N GLY A 253 14.51 -5.58 -12.50
CA GLY A 253 14.48 -5.88 -13.94
C GLY A 253 15.82 -5.57 -14.60
N ASP A 254 16.07 -6.18 -15.76
CA ASP A 254 17.28 -5.96 -16.53
C ASP A 254 17.15 -4.64 -17.35
N GLY A 255 17.75 -3.57 -16.84
CA GLY A 255 17.94 -2.31 -17.57
C GLY A 255 17.01 -1.14 -17.22
N LYS A 256 17.36 0.05 -17.73
CA LYS A 256 16.70 1.34 -17.45
C LYS A 256 15.21 1.37 -17.80
N THR A 257 14.79 0.58 -18.79
CA THR A 257 13.39 0.50 -19.22
C THR A 257 12.50 -0.15 -18.18
N ALA A 258 12.97 -1.22 -17.53
CA ALA A 258 12.21 -1.90 -16.48
C ALA A 258 12.02 -1.00 -15.25
N GLU A 259 13.08 -0.32 -14.84
CA GLU A 259 13.02 0.70 -13.78
C GLU A 259 11.98 1.78 -14.08
N ARG A 260 11.98 2.31 -15.32
CA ARG A 260 11.03 3.35 -15.74
C ARG A 260 9.59 2.85 -15.75
N VAL A 261 9.32 1.63 -16.23
CA VAL A 261 7.96 1.07 -16.25
C VAL A 261 7.43 0.86 -14.83
N VAL A 262 8.29 0.40 -13.92
CA VAL A 262 7.95 0.24 -12.51
C VAL A 262 7.67 1.58 -11.84
N GLU A 263 8.49 2.60 -12.13
CA GLU A 263 8.29 3.96 -11.67
C GLU A 263 6.92 4.50 -12.13
N ILE A 264 6.59 4.36 -13.41
CA ILE A 264 5.28 4.76 -13.96
C ILE A 264 4.14 3.98 -13.29
N ALA A 265 4.31 2.67 -13.10
CA ALA A 265 3.30 1.84 -12.44
C ALA A 265 3.05 2.30 -11.01
N ARG A 266 4.11 2.68 -10.28
CA ARG A 266 4.05 3.27 -8.93
C ARG A 266 3.34 4.62 -8.96
N MET A 267 3.65 5.48 -9.93
CA MET A 267 2.99 6.77 -10.11
C MET A 267 1.49 6.66 -10.33
N LEU A 268 1.07 5.71 -11.17
CA LEU A 268 -0.34 5.48 -11.51
C LEU A 268 -1.11 4.65 -10.48
N SER A 269 -0.44 4.08 -9.48
CA SER A 269 -1.06 3.13 -8.53
C SER A 269 -2.22 3.75 -7.74
N TYR A 270 -2.09 5.02 -7.33
CA TYR A 270 -3.16 5.73 -6.61
C TYR A 270 -4.32 6.06 -7.55
N TRP A 271 -4.02 6.69 -8.69
CA TRP A 271 -5.02 7.07 -9.68
C TRP A 271 -5.87 5.90 -10.15
N ARG A 272 -5.27 4.75 -10.50
CA ARG A 272 -5.99 3.56 -10.95
C ARG A 272 -7.09 3.09 -9.99
N ASN A 273 -6.88 3.25 -8.68
CA ASN A 273 -7.83 2.80 -7.66
C ASN A 273 -8.93 3.83 -7.35
N ASN A 274 -8.63 5.12 -7.54
CA ASN A 274 -9.51 6.20 -7.10
C ASN A 274 -10.20 6.91 -8.27
N ARG A 275 -9.71 6.80 -9.51
CA ARG A 275 -10.22 7.56 -10.66
C ARG A 275 -11.74 7.44 -10.82
N ASP A 276 -12.29 6.23 -10.76
CA ASP A 276 -13.72 5.99 -11.02
C ASP A 276 -14.57 6.57 -9.88
N ARG A 277 -14.03 6.59 -8.65
CA ARG A 277 -14.68 7.20 -7.49
C ARG A 277 -14.62 8.72 -7.54
N ILE A 278 -13.53 9.28 -8.05
CA ILE A 278 -13.31 10.72 -8.22
C ILE A 278 -14.22 11.25 -9.34
N THR A 279 -14.26 10.59 -10.49
CA THR A 279 -15.09 11.00 -11.63
C THR A 279 -16.58 10.80 -11.35
N GLY A 280 -16.94 9.82 -10.51
CA GLY A 280 -18.32 9.57 -10.09
C GLY A 280 -18.84 10.49 -8.98
N GLN A 281 -18.09 11.50 -8.55
CA GLN A 281 -18.55 12.42 -7.50
C GLN A 281 -19.75 13.27 -7.96
N LEU A 282 -20.68 13.52 -7.05
CA LEU A 282 -21.80 14.42 -7.30
C LEU A 282 -21.32 15.88 -7.22
N VAL A 283 -21.39 16.59 -8.34
CA VAL A 283 -21.00 18.00 -8.45
C VAL A 283 -22.22 18.84 -8.73
N GLY A 284 -22.45 19.87 -7.90
CA GLY A 284 -23.47 20.88 -8.12
C GLY A 284 -22.82 22.20 -8.55
N TRP A 285 -23.15 22.67 -9.75
CA TRP A 285 -22.69 23.96 -10.26
C TRP A 285 -23.66 25.08 -9.89
N LEU A 286 -23.12 26.25 -9.54
CA LEU A 286 -23.90 27.44 -9.23
C LEU A 286 -24.03 28.30 -10.48
N GLY A 287 -25.27 28.61 -10.87
CA GLY A 287 -25.52 29.61 -11.91
C GLY A 287 -25.15 31.01 -11.43
N LYS A 288 -24.86 31.92 -12.37
CA LYS A 288 -24.49 33.33 -12.07
C LYS A 288 -25.52 34.05 -11.20
N GLU A 289 -26.80 33.69 -11.33
CA GLU A 289 -27.91 34.25 -10.55
C GLU A 289 -27.81 33.95 -9.05
N SER A 290 -27.21 32.81 -8.69
CA SER A 290 -27.08 32.34 -7.30
C SER A 290 -25.77 32.81 -6.65
N LEU A 291 -24.85 33.39 -7.42
CA LEU A 291 -23.57 33.88 -6.91
C LEU A 291 -23.72 35.25 -6.24
N PRO A 292 -22.96 35.52 -5.17
CA PRO A 292 -22.76 36.86 -4.65
C PRO A 292 -22.29 37.81 -5.75
N ARG A 293 -22.70 39.09 -5.71
CA ARG A 293 -22.37 40.09 -6.75
C ARG A 293 -20.88 40.14 -7.07
N GLU A 294 -20.04 40.06 -6.05
CA GLU A 294 -18.57 40.08 -6.14
C GLU A 294 -17.97 38.93 -6.97
N LEU A 295 -18.67 37.79 -7.06
CA LEU A 295 -18.23 36.60 -7.80
C LEU A 295 -18.90 36.45 -9.17
N ARG A 296 -19.89 37.29 -9.52
CA ARG A 296 -20.62 37.19 -10.80
C ARG A 296 -19.78 37.63 -12.00
N ASP A 297 -18.86 38.55 -11.75
CA ASP A 297 -17.98 39.14 -12.76
C ASP A 297 -16.71 38.31 -12.99
N GLU A 298 -16.51 37.22 -12.23
CA GLU A 298 -15.38 36.32 -12.46
C GLU A 298 -15.67 35.38 -13.63
N GLU A 299 -14.66 35.13 -14.47
CA GLU A 299 -14.75 34.18 -15.59
C GLU A 299 -14.77 32.70 -15.13
N MET A 300 -14.55 32.44 -13.83
CA MET A 300 -14.50 31.09 -13.28
C MET A 300 -15.90 30.53 -12.99
N GLU A 301 -16.07 29.23 -13.21
CA GLU A 301 -17.25 28.49 -12.78
C GLU A 301 -17.13 28.08 -11.32
N PHE A 302 -18.19 28.34 -10.55
CA PHE A 302 -18.26 27.95 -9.15
C PHE A 302 -19.16 26.74 -8.97
N GLY A 303 -18.64 25.72 -8.31
CA GLY A 303 -19.38 24.52 -7.98
C GLY A 303 -18.97 23.97 -6.62
N ALA A 304 -19.80 23.12 -6.08
CA ALA A 304 -19.53 22.37 -4.86
C ALA A 304 -19.63 20.88 -5.14
N ILE A 305 -18.68 20.12 -4.61
CA ILE A 305 -18.78 18.67 -4.56
C ILE A 305 -19.64 18.34 -3.33
N ILE A 306 -20.59 17.42 -3.49
CA ILE A 306 -21.47 16.97 -2.41
C ILE A 306 -21.13 15.51 -2.11
N PRO A 307 -20.23 15.24 -1.14
CA PRO A 307 -19.89 13.88 -0.75
C PRO A 307 -21.13 13.16 -0.20
N GLN A 308 -21.36 11.92 -0.65
CA GLN A 308 -22.46 11.08 -0.17
C GLN A 308 -22.08 10.38 1.15
N VAL A 309 -21.92 11.17 2.21
CA VAL A 309 -21.47 10.69 3.51
C VAL A 309 -22.59 9.93 4.23
N VAL A 310 -22.29 8.70 4.65
CA VAL A 310 -23.14 7.95 5.58
C VAL A 310 -22.66 8.25 7.00
N VAL A 311 -23.40 9.08 7.74
CA VAL A 311 -22.98 9.65 9.04
C VAL A 311 -22.62 8.59 10.10
N CYS A 312 -23.34 7.46 10.14
CA CYS A 312 -23.05 6.32 11.01
C CYS A 312 -22.85 5.05 10.17
N GLY A 313 -21.95 5.10 9.20
CA GLY A 313 -21.75 4.02 8.23
C GLY A 313 -21.06 2.78 8.82
N THR A 314 -20.38 2.89 9.96
CA THR A 314 -19.71 1.78 10.63
C THR A 314 -20.33 1.46 11.99
N LEU A 315 -20.05 0.27 12.53
CA LEU A 315 -20.39 -0.09 13.91
C LEU A 315 -19.85 0.93 14.93
N THR A 316 -18.69 1.51 14.66
CA THR A 316 -18.05 2.51 15.51
C THR A 316 -18.66 3.91 15.37
N ARG A 317 -19.78 4.02 14.64
CA ARG A 317 -20.49 5.28 14.32
C ARG A 317 -19.65 6.27 13.51
N ARG A 318 -18.55 5.81 12.90
CA ARG A 318 -17.78 6.66 12.00
C ARG A 318 -18.57 6.89 10.74
N ALA A 319 -18.42 8.11 10.22
CA ALA A 319 -18.88 8.43 8.90
C ALA A 319 -18.16 7.55 7.85
N MET A 320 -18.84 7.26 6.75
CA MET A 320 -18.26 6.53 5.62
C MET A 320 -18.54 7.28 4.33
N GLU A 321 -17.47 7.56 3.59
CA GLU A 321 -17.53 7.97 2.18
C GLU A 321 -16.27 7.43 1.46
N PRO A 322 -16.39 6.74 0.31
CA PRO A 322 -15.27 5.99 -0.28
C PRO A 322 -14.13 6.81 -0.90
N THR A 323 -14.26 8.13 -1.03
CA THR A 323 -13.36 8.98 -1.83
C THR A 323 -12.63 9.97 -0.94
N TRP A 324 -13.36 10.92 -0.37
CA TRP A 324 -12.90 11.98 0.50
C TRP A 324 -12.41 11.43 1.84
N MET A 325 -13.13 10.51 2.49
CA MET A 325 -12.66 9.96 3.78
C MET A 325 -11.49 8.99 3.66
N THR A 326 -11.08 8.65 2.42
CA THR A 326 -9.88 7.84 2.15
C THR A 326 -8.83 8.61 1.35
N ALA A 327 -9.06 9.91 1.12
CA ALA A 327 -8.17 10.76 0.34
C ALA A 327 -6.81 10.86 1.05
N SER A 328 -5.75 10.49 0.34
CA SER A 328 -4.40 10.58 0.88
C SER A 328 -3.89 12.01 0.82
N ASN A 329 -2.85 12.31 1.59
CA ASN A 329 -2.06 13.51 1.37
C ASN A 329 -1.30 13.42 0.04
N ALA A 330 -0.96 14.58 -0.53
CA ALA A 330 -0.19 14.67 -1.76
C ALA A 330 1.18 13.97 -1.60
N GLN A 331 1.50 13.09 -2.53
CA GLN A 331 2.79 12.41 -2.62
C GLN A 331 3.42 12.74 -3.97
N ARG A 332 4.65 13.25 -3.94
CA ARG A 332 5.37 13.74 -5.13
C ARG A 332 5.48 12.72 -6.26
N GLU A 333 5.46 11.44 -5.91
CA GLU A 333 5.60 10.34 -6.87
C GLU A 333 4.26 9.74 -7.31
N ARG A 334 3.10 10.21 -6.83
CA ARG A 334 1.80 9.58 -7.13
C ARG A 334 0.82 10.56 -7.78
N ILE A 335 0.32 10.16 -8.94
CA ILE A 335 -0.68 10.92 -9.71
C ILE A 335 -2.02 10.90 -8.98
N GLY A 336 -2.66 12.07 -8.88
CA GLY A 336 -3.97 12.27 -8.27
C GLY A 336 -3.97 12.24 -6.74
N SER A 337 -2.82 12.03 -6.10
CA SER A 337 -2.71 12.06 -4.63
C SER A 337 -2.94 13.45 -4.04
N GLU A 338 -2.87 14.49 -4.87
CA GLU A 338 -3.20 15.88 -4.57
C GLU A 338 -4.70 16.21 -4.62
N LEU A 339 -5.58 15.22 -4.78
CA LEU A 339 -7.03 15.43 -4.91
C LEU A 339 -7.61 16.45 -3.90
N ARG A 340 -7.19 16.38 -2.63
CA ARG A 340 -7.63 17.34 -1.59
C ARG A 340 -7.32 18.77 -2.03
N ALA A 341 -6.09 19.02 -2.47
CA ALA A 341 -5.63 20.35 -2.85
C ALA A 341 -6.33 20.91 -4.11
N MET A 342 -7.07 20.09 -4.86
CA MET A 342 -7.90 20.56 -5.97
C MET A 342 -9.17 21.28 -5.49
N VAL A 343 -9.62 21.02 -4.26
CA VAL A 343 -10.76 21.72 -3.65
C VAL A 343 -10.30 23.06 -3.09
N GLN A 344 -10.92 24.14 -3.55
CA GLN A 344 -10.63 25.52 -3.14
C GLN A 344 -11.84 26.17 -2.49
N ALA A 345 -11.58 27.05 -1.53
CA ALA A 345 -12.56 28.00 -1.06
C ALA A 345 -12.84 29.03 -2.17
N PRO A 346 -14.10 29.46 -2.37
CA PRO A 346 -14.39 30.60 -3.22
C PRO A 346 -13.74 31.86 -2.65
N ARG A 347 -13.51 32.86 -3.51
CA ARG A 347 -12.97 34.15 -3.08
C ARG A 347 -13.87 34.79 -2.02
N GLY A 348 -13.26 35.39 -1.01
CA GLY A 348 -13.96 35.91 0.18
C GLY A 348 -14.19 34.87 1.28
N PHE A 349 -13.82 33.61 1.05
CA PHE A 349 -13.90 32.54 2.05
C PHE A 349 -12.53 31.85 2.25
N LYS A 350 -12.38 31.24 3.43
CA LYS A 350 -11.24 30.42 3.82
C LYS A 350 -11.72 29.12 4.44
N LEU A 351 -10.93 28.08 4.26
CA LEU A 351 -11.03 26.83 4.98
C LEU A 351 -10.22 26.96 6.28
N VAL A 352 -10.89 26.73 7.41
CA VAL A 352 -10.30 26.72 8.74
C VAL A 352 -10.42 25.31 9.31
N GLY A 353 -9.32 24.74 9.79
CA GLY A 353 -9.37 23.43 10.42
C GLY A 353 -8.07 22.97 11.04
N ALA A 354 -8.11 21.86 11.74
CA ALA A 354 -6.97 21.32 12.47
C ALA A 354 -7.07 19.80 12.59
N ASP A 355 -5.93 19.18 12.82
CA ASP A 355 -5.75 17.77 13.15
C ASP A 355 -5.73 17.63 14.68
N VAL A 356 -6.56 16.77 15.26
CA VAL A 356 -6.51 16.49 16.69
C VAL A 356 -5.36 15.50 16.94
N ASP A 357 -4.24 16.02 17.43
CA ASP A 357 -3.04 15.21 17.68
C ASP A 357 -3.32 13.99 18.55
N SER A 358 -3.06 12.80 17.97
CA SER A 358 -3.15 11.49 18.62
C SER A 358 -4.44 11.30 19.44
N GLN A 359 -5.59 11.71 18.90
CA GLN A 359 -6.87 11.76 19.59
C GLN A 359 -7.21 10.45 20.32
N GLU A 360 -7.18 9.33 19.62
CA GLU A 360 -7.54 8.03 20.19
C GLU A 360 -6.54 7.54 21.23
N LEU A 361 -5.25 7.83 21.03
CA LEU A 361 -4.20 7.50 22.00
C LEU A 361 -4.40 8.31 23.29
N TRP A 362 -4.75 9.59 23.18
CA TRP A 362 -5.11 10.42 24.32
C TRP A 362 -6.34 9.86 25.04
N ILE A 363 -7.43 9.52 24.33
CA ILE A 363 -8.63 8.90 24.92
C ILE A 363 -8.27 7.62 25.69
N ALA A 364 -7.51 6.74 25.06
CA ALA A 364 -7.00 5.50 25.66
C ALA A 364 -6.20 5.77 26.94
N SER A 365 -5.32 6.77 26.91
CA SER A 365 -4.48 7.19 28.01
C SER A 365 -5.30 7.71 29.20
N VAL A 366 -6.23 8.66 28.96
CA VAL A 366 -7.01 9.25 30.05
C VAL A 366 -7.97 8.25 30.69
N LEU A 367 -8.48 7.28 29.93
CA LEU A 367 -9.30 6.21 30.47
C LEU A 367 -8.51 5.35 31.47
N GLY A 368 -7.25 5.07 31.16
CA GLY A 368 -6.34 4.38 32.09
C GLY A 368 -6.05 5.20 33.34
N ASP A 369 -5.68 6.47 33.17
CA ASP A 369 -5.34 7.39 34.27
C ASP A 369 -6.53 7.65 35.21
N GLY A 370 -7.71 7.92 34.63
CA GLY A 370 -8.95 8.14 35.37
C GLY A 370 -9.36 6.92 36.21
N HIS A 371 -9.21 5.72 35.66
CA HIS A 371 -9.55 4.48 36.35
C HIS A 371 -8.52 4.09 37.43
N ALA A 372 -7.22 4.31 37.17
CA ALA A 372 -6.17 3.83 38.06
C ALA A 372 -5.95 4.73 39.29
N ALA A 373 -5.98 6.06 39.10
CA ALA A 373 -5.62 7.00 40.17
C ALA A 373 -6.41 8.32 40.14
N ALA A 374 -7.30 8.53 39.17
CA ALA A 374 -8.03 9.79 38.98
C ALA A 374 -7.11 11.02 38.88
N ILE A 375 -5.90 10.84 38.32
CA ILE A 375 -4.90 11.89 38.10
C ILE A 375 -4.28 11.71 36.71
N HIS A 376 -4.14 12.78 35.95
CA HIS A 376 -3.46 12.77 34.65
C HIS A 376 -2.01 12.29 34.77
N GLY A 377 -1.58 11.40 33.89
CA GLY A 377 -0.21 10.93 33.85
C GLY A 377 0.18 9.95 34.95
N ALA A 378 -0.78 9.46 35.74
CA ALA A 378 -0.52 8.52 36.82
C ALA A 378 -0.09 7.13 36.32
N THR A 379 -0.51 6.75 35.11
CA THR A 379 -0.09 5.49 34.48
C THR A 379 1.14 5.71 33.59
N PRO A 380 1.96 4.68 33.31
CA PRO A 380 3.08 4.80 32.38
C PRO A 380 2.64 5.29 30.99
N LEU A 381 1.48 4.82 30.51
CA LEU A 381 0.85 5.31 29.29
C LEU A 381 0.50 6.81 29.38
N GLY A 382 -0.16 7.21 30.45
CA GLY A 382 -0.42 8.60 30.82
C GLY A 382 0.80 9.49 30.68
N TRP A 383 1.86 9.10 31.38
CA TRP A 383 3.11 9.83 31.41
C TRP A 383 3.78 9.92 30.03
N MET A 384 3.83 8.82 29.29
CA MET A 384 4.39 8.79 27.94
C MET A 384 3.59 9.63 26.94
N THR A 385 2.28 9.78 27.14
CA THR A 385 1.40 10.56 26.26
C THR A 385 1.48 12.05 26.55
N LEU A 386 1.59 12.44 27.82
CA LEU A 386 1.63 13.85 28.25
C LEU A 386 3.02 14.47 28.17
N SER A 387 4.05 13.73 28.58
CA SER A 387 5.43 14.22 28.73
C SER A 387 6.41 13.60 27.73
N GLY A 388 6.00 12.55 27.01
CA GLY A 388 6.86 11.85 26.05
C GLY A 388 7.05 12.66 24.77
N THR A 389 8.28 12.66 24.24
CA THR A 389 8.57 13.33 22.96
C THR A 389 9.27 12.38 21.99
N LYS A 390 8.99 12.58 20.69
CA LYS A 390 9.64 11.85 19.61
C LYS A 390 11.16 12.09 19.58
N ALA A 391 11.59 13.31 19.84
CA ALA A 391 13.00 13.69 19.81
C ALA A 391 13.81 12.99 20.92
N ALA A 392 13.27 12.93 22.14
CA ALA A 392 13.91 12.24 23.26
C ALA A 392 13.70 10.71 23.23
N LYS A 393 12.95 10.18 22.25
CA LYS A 393 12.54 8.77 22.16
C LYS A 393 11.79 8.27 23.42
N THR A 394 11.12 9.17 24.13
CA THR A 394 10.36 8.87 25.35
C THR A 394 8.87 8.70 25.09
N ASP A 395 8.39 8.98 23.87
CA ASP A 395 7.02 8.67 23.47
C ASP A 395 6.78 7.16 23.37
N MET A 396 5.53 6.73 23.61
CA MET A 396 5.15 5.31 23.62
C MET A 396 5.67 4.54 22.40
N HIS A 397 5.54 5.11 21.19
CA HIS A 397 5.96 4.39 19.98
C HIS A 397 7.47 4.18 19.94
N SER A 398 8.26 5.16 20.38
CA SER A 398 9.72 5.04 20.47
C SER A 398 10.14 4.04 21.54
N VAL A 399 9.46 4.04 22.70
CA VAL A 399 9.73 3.09 23.79
C VAL A 399 9.45 1.65 23.33
N THR A 400 8.31 1.41 22.68
CA THR A 400 7.99 0.08 22.12
C THR A 400 8.99 -0.31 21.02
N ALA A 401 9.34 0.62 20.12
CA ALA A 401 10.30 0.39 19.06
C ALA A 401 11.67 -0.03 19.60
N GLN A 402 12.18 0.67 20.61
CA GLN A 402 13.45 0.36 21.25
C GLN A 402 13.42 -0.97 22.00
N ALA A 403 12.33 -1.28 22.71
CA ALA A 403 12.21 -2.52 23.47
C ALA A 403 12.19 -3.78 22.59
N VAL A 404 11.58 -3.68 21.40
CA VAL A 404 11.39 -4.79 20.45
C VAL A 404 12.47 -4.83 19.36
N GLY A 405 13.16 -3.70 19.11
CA GLY A 405 14.17 -3.58 18.05
C GLY A 405 13.55 -3.43 16.65
N ILE A 406 12.53 -2.58 16.52
CA ILE A 406 11.85 -2.26 15.26
C ILE A 406 11.85 -0.75 15.00
N SER A 407 11.48 -0.32 13.79
CA SER A 407 11.33 1.11 13.50
C SER A 407 10.15 1.71 14.27
N ARG A 408 10.22 3.02 14.57
CA ARG A 408 9.14 3.74 15.25
C ARG A 408 7.82 3.69 14.46
N ASP A 409 7.89 3.76 13.13
CA ASP A 409 6.69 3.73 12.30
C ASP A 409 6.02 2.35 12.31
N HIS A 410 6.80 1.26 12.32
CA HIS A 410 6.28 -0.08 12.53
C HIS A 410 5.64 -0.23 13.92
N ALA A 411 6.31 0.28 14.97
CA ALA A 411 5.78 0.28 16.32
C ALA A 411 4.48 1.10 16.44
N LYS A 412 4.38 2.23 15.73
CA LYS A 412 3.15 3.03 15.66
C LYS A 412 1.98 2.19 15.16
N VAL A 413 2.12 1.55 13.99
CA VAL A 413 1.05 0.72 13.42
C VAL A 413 0.63 -0.40 14.38
N ILE A 414 1.60 -1.06 15.01
CA ILE A 414 1.34 -2.14 15.95
C ILE A 414 0.63 -1.64 17.22
N ASN A 415 1.07 -0.51 17.80
CA ASN A 415 0.46 0.01 19.02
C ASN A 415 -1.00 0.41 18.81
N TYR A 416 -1.32 1.07 17.70
CA TYR A 416 -2.72 1.38 17.36
C TYR A 416 -3.55 0.09 17.19
N ALA A 417 -3.03 -0.90 16.46
CA ALA A 417 -3.71 -2.19 16.33
C ALA A 417 -3.98 -2.86 17.69
N ARG A 418 -3.02 -2.77 18.62
CA ARG A 418 -3.15 -3.33 19.98
C ARG A 418 -4.18 -2.59 20.83
N ILE A 419 -4.22 -1.26 20.76
CA ILE A 419 -5.25 -0.43 21.44
C ILE A 419 -6.65 -0.83 20.96
N TYR A 420 -6.80 -1.19 19.68
CA TYR A 420 -8.04 -1.74 19.13
C TYR A 420 -8.30 -3.22 19.45
N GLY A 421 -7.53 -3.82 20.36
CA GLY A 421 -7.74 -5.21 20.79
C GLY A 421 -7.12 -6.28 19.89
N ALA A 422 -6.24 -5.92 18.94
CA ALA A 422 -5.51 -6.94 18.18
C ALA A 422 -4.61 -7.77 19.10
N GLY A 423 -4.68 -9.10 18.95
CA GLY A 423 -3.92 -10.05 19.77
C GLY A 423 -2.50 -10.31 19.26
N GLN A 424 -1.77 -11.14 20.00
CA GLN A 424 -0.37 -11.46 19.72
C GLN A 424 -0.14 -12.05 18.32
N ASN A 425 -0.99 -12.99 17.88
CA ASN A 425 -0.87 -13.62 16.55
C ASN A 425 -0.92 -12.60 15.40
N PHE A 426 -1.71 -11.53 15.56
CA PHE A 426 -1.77 -10.46 14.58
C PHE A 426 -0.45 -9.70 14.51
N ALA A 427 0.13 -9.38 15.67
CA ALA A 427 1.43 -8.71 15.74
C ALA A 427 2.56 -9.57 15.17
N GLU A 428 2.56 -10.88 15.41
CA GLU A 428 3.54 -11.81 14.82
C GLU A 428 3.51 -11.74 13.29
N ARG A 429 2.32 -11.85 12.70
CA ARG A 429 2.13 -11.75 11.25
C ARG A 429 2.57 -10.39 10.72
N LEU A 430 2.23 -9.31 11.41
CA LEU A 430 2.57 -7.95 11.00
C LEU A 430 4.08 -7.68 11.08
N LEU A 431 4.76 -8.18 12.12
CA LEU A 431 6.22 -8.11 12.24
C LEU A 431 6.93 -8.81 11.08
N LYS A 432 6.42 -9.99 10.65
CA LYS A 432 6.95 -10.68 9.47
C LYS A 432 6.68 -9.94 8.16
N GLN A 433 5.54 -9.25 8.04
CA GLN A 433 5.26 -8.43 6.85
C GLN A 433 6.22 -7.24 6.76
N PHE A 434 6.52 -6.59 7.88
CA PHE A 434 7.46 -5.47 7.94
C PHE A 434 8.91 -5.91 7.75
N ASN A 435 9.29 -7.08 8.26
CA ASN A 435 10.61 -7.62 8.04
C ASN A 435 10.54 -9.12 7.72
N PRO A 436 10.57 -9.49 6.41
CA PRO A 436 10.54 -10.89 5.99
C PRO A 436 11.74 -11.73 6.44
N THR A 437 12.83 -11.09 6.92
CA THR A 437 14.02 -11.80 7.40
C THR A 437 13.84 -12.43 8.78
N PHE A 438 12.82 -12.02 9.54
CA PHE A 438 12.53 -12.63 10.84
C PHE A 438 12.02 -14.06 10.67
N SER A 439 12.65 -14.99 11.40
CA SER A 439 12.11 -16.34 11.56
C SER A 439 10.79 -16.33 12.33
N ASP A 440 9.98 -17.37 12.19
CA ASP A 440 8.72 -17.52 12.95
C ASP A 440 8.96 -17.47 14.47
N ALA A 441 10.04 -18.11 14.94
CA ALA A 441 10.42 -18.10 16.35
C ALA A 441 10.81 -16.70 16.83
N GLU A 442 11.54 -15.94 16.00
CA GLU A 442 11.95 -14.58 16.34
C GLU A 442 10.77 -13.61 16.37
N ALA A 443 9.90 -13.67 15.36
CA ALA A 443 8.68 -12.85 15.29
C ALA A 443 7.77 -13.13 16.49
N ARG A 444 7.59 -14.40 16.85
CA ARG A 444 6.85 -14.83 18.05
C ARG A 444 7.48 -14.32 19.33
N SER A 445 8.79 -14.49 19.51
CA SER A 445 9.50 -14.02 20.70
C SER A 445 9.36 -12.50 20.87
N LYS A 446 9.52 -11.73 19.78
CA LYS A 446 9.35 -10.27 19.76
C LYS A 446 7.92 -9.86 20.09
N ALA A 447 6.91 -10.54 19.53
CA ALA A 447 5.52 -10.28 19.85
C ALA A 447 5.19 -10.57 21.33
N ILE A 448 5.63 -11.71 21.87
CA ILE A 448 5.46 -12.05 23.30
C ILE A 448 6.07 -10.97 24.17
N LYS A 449 7.34 -10.61 23.91
CA LYS A 449 8.06 -9.58 24.67
C LYS A 449 7.33 -8.25 24.64
N MET A 450 6.84 -7.85 23.47
CA MET A 450 6.09 -6.62 23.29
C MET A 450 4.80 -6.62 24.11
N PHE A 451 3.96 -7.66 24.00
CA PHE A 451 2.70 -7.75 24.74
C PHE A 451 2.92 -7.82 26.25
N ALA A 452 3.95 -8.53 26.71
CA ALA A 452 4.29 -8.58 28.13
C ALA A 452 4.72 -7.22 28.68
N LEU A 453 5.51 -6.44 27.93
CA LEU A 453 5.95 -5.11 28.34
C LEU A 453 4.82 -4.07 28.33
N THR A 454 3.86 -4.23 27.42
CA THR A 454 2.81 -3.24 27.17
C THR A 454 1.50 -3.61 27.86
N LYS A 455 0.84 -4.69 27.43
CA LYS A 455 -0.43 -5.15 28.02
C LYS A 455 -0.22 -5.75 29.43
N GLY A 456 0.92 -6.40 29.66
CA GLY A 456 1.23 -7.04 30.95
C GLY A 456 0.74 -8.49 31.00
N LYS A 457 0.60 -9.01 32.23
CA LYS A 457 0.08 -10.36 32.52
C LYS A 457 -1.26 -10.26 33.23
N LYS A 458 -2.14 -11.23 32.98
CA LYS A 458 -3.48 -11.28 33.58
C LYS A 458 -3.44 -12.08 34.88
N PHE A 459 -3.93 -11.49 35.97
CA PHE A 459 -3.97 -12.07 37.31
C PHE A 459 -5.38 -12.08 37.88
N TYR A 460 -5.64 -13.06 38.75
CA TYR A 460 -6.88 -13.23 39.50
C TYR A 460 -6.62 -12.98 40.99
N TYR A 461 -7.58 -12.35 41.65
CA TYR A 461 -7.54 -12.04 43.09
C TYR A 461 -8.75 -12.66 43.78
N LEU A 462 -8.56 -13.12 45.01
CA LEU A 462 -9.61 -13.74 45.79
C LEU A 462 -10.64 -12.69 46.22
N LYS A 463 -11.93 -13.05 46.13
CA LYS A 463 -12.99 -12.26 46.76
C LYS A 463 -12.84 -12.28 48.27
N GLU A 464 -13.36 -11.25 48.94
CA GLU A 464 -13.26 -11.07 50.40
C GLU A 464 -13.64 -12.33 51.19
N GLU A 465 -14.69 -13.03 50.77
CA GLU A 465 -15.20 -14.27 51.39
C GLU A 465 -14.18 -15.42 51.44
N PHE A 466 -13.20 -15.44 50.53
CA PHE A 466 -12.23 -16.52 50.39
C PHE A 466 -10.81 -16.11 50.81
N ARG A 467 -10.61 -14.87 51.28
CA ARG A 467 -9.27 -14.37 51.69
C ARG A 467 -8.75 -15.05 52.96
N ASP A 468 -9.65 -15.50 53.83
CA ASP A 468 -9.26 -16.21 55.07
C ASP A 468 -8.98 -17.70 54.82
N GLU A 469 -9.57 -18.29 53.78
CA GLU A 469 -9.42 -19.72 53.46
C GLU A 469 -8.24 -20.02 52.54
N LEU A 470 -7.83 -19.04 51.72
CA LEU A 470 -6.84 -19.21 50.68
C LEU A 470 -5.76 -18.12 50.75
N PRO A 471 -4.50 -18.42 50.37
CA PRO A 471 -3.42 -17.44 50.43
C PRO A 471 -3.70 -16.16 49.61
N GLU A 472 -3.60 -15.00 50.25
CA GLU A 472 -3.75 -13.71 49.57
C GLU A 472 -2.52 -13.40 48.71
N LYS A 473 -2.55 -13.88 47.46
CA LYS A 473 -1.52 -13.63 46.44
C LYS A 473 -2.16 -13.42 45.07
N PRO A 474 -1.46 -12.82 44.09
CA PRO A 474 -1.92 -12.86 42.71
C PRO A 474 -1.88 -14.28 42.15
N TYR A 475 -3.00 -14.74 41.57
CA TYR A 475 -3.10 -16.06 40.94
C TYR A 475 -3.02 -15.93 39.42
N SER A 476 -2.18 -16.75 38.79
CA SER A 476 -2.23 -16.93 37.34
C SER A 476 -3.53 -17.64 36.92
N ALA A 477 -3.91 -17.56 35.64
CA ALA A 477 -5.11 -18.24 35.14
C ALA A 477 -5.10 -19.76 35.43
N TYR A 478 -3.92 -20.39 35.34
CA TYR A 478 -3.76 -21.81 35.66
C TYR A 478 -3.96 -22.10 37.16
N GLU A 479 -3.36 -21.29 38.03
CA GLU A 479 -3.52 -21.46 39.48
C GLU A 479 -4.95 -21.18 39.93
N ALA A 480 -5.61 -20.14 39.40
CA ALA A 480 -7.01 -19.84 39.69
C ALA A 480 -7.92 -21.01 39.31
N LEU A 481 -7.71 -21.60 38.12
CA LEU A 481 -8.48 -22.76 37.66
C LEU A 481 -8.20 -24.02 38.48
N LYS A 482 -6.96 -24.21 38.95
CA LYS A 482 -6.60 -25.30 39.86
C LYS A 482 -7.28 -25.13 41.22
N THR A 483 -7.24 -23.93 41.79
CA THR A 483 -7.91 -23.62 43.07
C THR A 483 -9.42 -23.78 42.97
N ALA A 484 -10.03 -23.31 41.88
CA ALA A 484 -11.46 -23.50 41.60
C ALA A 484 -11.87 -24.98 41.56
N LYS A 485 -11.05 -25.83 40.92
CA LYS A 485 -11.27 -27.29 40.92
C LYS A 485 -11.17 -27.90 42.32
N VAL A 486 -10.23 -27.43 43.14
CA VAL A 486 -10.05 -27.96 44.51
C VAL A 486 -11.23 -27.57 45.40
N CYS A 487 -11.73 -26.34 45.28
CA CYS A 487 -12.87 -25.86 46.05
C CYS A 487 -14.24 -26.30 45.47
N ASN A 488 -14.25 -26.99 44.34
CA ASN A 488 -15.45 -27.40 43.59
C ASN A 488 -16.45 -26.25 43.32
N LYS A 489 -15.92 -25.06 43.01
CA LYS A 489 -16.69 -23.86 42.67
C LYS A 489 -16.15 -23.25 41.36
N PRO A 490 -16.98 -22.56 40.56
CA PRO A 490 -16.49 -21.87 39.37
C PRO A 490 -15.50 -20.75 39.74
N VAL A 491 -14.58 -20.43 38.83
CA VAL A 491 -13.55 -19.39 39.04
C VAL A 491 -14.19 -18.04 39.39
N THR A 492 -15.34 -17.72 38.80
CA THR A 492 -16.09 -16.48 39.02
C THR A 492 -16.72 -16.37 40.41
N GLU A 493 -16.88 -17.47 41.15
CA GLU A 493 -17.36 -17.44 42.53
C GLU A 493 -16.22 -17.12 43.50
N ILE A 494 -15.05 -17.72 43.30
CA ILE A 494 -13.90 -17.59 44.21
C ILE A 494 -13.10 -16.33 43.94
N PHE A 495 -12.91 -15.99 42.67
CA PHE A 495 -12.04 -14.90 42.25
C PHE A 495 -12.86 -13.71 41.75
N GLU A 496 -12.33 -12.52 41.99
CA GLU A 496 -12.71 -11.30 41.30
C GLU A 496 -12.38 -11.42 39.80
N ARG A 497 -12.90 -10.46 39.02
CA ARG A 497 -12.60 -10.39 37.59
C ARG A 497 -11.10 -10.18 37.39
N ALA A 498 -10.52 -10.97 36.50
CA ALA A 498 -9.09 -10.90 36.27
C ALA A 498 -8.66 -9.59 35.60
N ARG A 499 -7.51 -9.08 36.05
CA ARG A 499 -6.96 -7.79 35.66
C ARG A 499 -5.53 -7.93 35.12
N TRP A 500 -5.19 -7.08 34.17
CA TRP A 500 -3.86 -6.95 33.62
C TRP A 500 -2.97 -6.15 34.57
N GLU A 501 -1.73 -6.61 34.77
CA GLU A 501 -0.71 -5.94 35.59
C GLU A 501 0.69 -6.08 34.98
N GLY A 502 1.58 -5.15 35.36
CA GLY A 502 3.00 -5.18 35.01
C GLY A 502 3.34 -4.69 33.60
N GLY A 503 2.35 -4.24 32.82
CA GLY A 503 2.55 -3.60 31.53
C GLY A 503 2.31 -2.09 31.55
N THR A 504 2.90 -1.36 30.61
CA THR A 504 2.73 0.10 30.49
C THR A 504 1.29 0.54 30.22
N GLU A 505 0.49 -0.33 29.61
CA GLU A 505 -0.87 -0.09 29.13
C GLU A 505 -1.93 -0.87 29.93
N SER A 506 -1.52 -1.60 30.98
CA SER A 506 -2.41 -2.50 31.73
C SER A 506 -3.66 -1.81 32.28
N ALA A 507 -3.51 -0.61 32.86
CA ALA A 507 -4.62 0.17 33.40
C ALA A 507 -5.68 0.54 32.35
N MET A 508 -5.23 0.98 31.15
CA MET A 508 -6.12 1.22 30.02
C MET A 508 -6.87 -0.05 29.63
N PHE A 509 -6.17 -1.18 29.45
CA PHE A 509 -6.82 -2.42 29.04
C PHE A 509 -7.84 -2.91 30.07
N ASN A 510 -7.56 -2.76 31.37
CA ASN A 510 -8.51 -3.07 32.43
C ASN A 510 -9.79 -2.24 32.26
N ARG A 511 -9.65 -0.92 32.06
CA ARG A 511 -10.80 -0.04 31.87
C ARG A 511 -11.57 -0.32 30.57
N LEU A 512 -10.87 -0.60 29.48
CA LEU A 512 -11.51 -0.92 28.20
C LEU A 512 -12.25 -2.26 28.26
N GLU A 513 -11.65 -3.30 28.85
CA GLU A 513 -12.30 -4.59 29.07
C GLU A 513 -13.51 -4.43 30.02
N GLU A 514 -13.41 -3.61 31.07
CA GLU A 514 -14.52 -3.31 31.98
C GLU A 514 -15.75 -2.74 31.24
N ILE A 515 -15.54 -1.71 30.41
CA ILE A 515 -16.61 -1.09 29.61
C ILE A 515 -17.15 -2.09 28.58
N ALA A 516 -16.26 -2.78 27.88
CA ALA A 516 -16.62 -3.72 26.81
C ALA A 516 -17.45 -4.91 27.29
N ASP A 517 -17.22 -5.39 28.51
CA ASP A 517 -17.93 -6.53 29.09
C ASP A 517 -19.09 -6.12 30.00
N SER A 518 -19.38 -4.82 30.12
CA SER A 518 -20.58 -4.38 30.82
C SER A 518 -21.85 -4.91 30.11
N PRO A 519 -22.96 -5.18 30.83
CA PRO A 519 -24.18 -5.74 30.22
C PRO A 519 -24.73 -4.88 29.08
N THR A 520 -24.55 -3.56 29.19
CA THR A 520 -24.93 -2.58 28.17
C THR A 520 -23.76 -1.64 27.91
N PRO A 521 -22.79 -2.03 27.05
CA PRO A 521 -21.62 -1.21 26.77
C PRO A 521 -22.01 0.15 26.20
N VAL A 522 -21.51 1.20 26.83
CA VAL A 522 -21.72 2.59 26.43
C VAL A 522 -20.39 3.29 26.21
N THR A 523 -20.38 4.32 25.37
CA THR A 523 -19.20 5.15 25.19
C THR A 523 -18.88 5.95 26.45
N PRO A 524 -17.59 6.21 26.71
CA PRO A 524 -17.15 6.80 27.97
C PRO A 524 -17.61 8.25 28.19
N PHE A 525 -17.88 9.01 27.12
CA PHE A 525 -18.15 10.44 27.23
C PHE A 525 -19.63 10.78 27.12
N LEU A 526 -20.29 10.39 26.01
CA LEU A 526 -21.70 10.72 25.76
C LEU A 526 -22.68 9.59 26.07
N GLY A 527 -22.20 8.41 26.48
CA GLY A 527 -23.06 7.29 26.85
C GLY A 527 -23.81 6.66 25.67
N GLY A 528 -23.28 6.78 24.44
CA GLY A 528 -23.84 6.11 23.27
C GLY A 528 -23.74 4.59 23.42
N ARG A 529 -24.84 3.86 23.27
CA ARG A 529 -24.90 2.41 23.52
C ARG A 529 -24.45 1.59 22.30
N LEU A 530 -23.73 0.50 22.54
CA LEU A 530 -23.36 -0.49 21.51
C LEU A 530 -24.60 -1.18 20.95
N SER A 531 -24.52 -1.68 19.70
CA SER A 531 -25.60 -2.49 19.12
C SER A 531 -25.88 -3.73 19.99
N ARG A 532 -27.15 -4.00 20.27
CA ARG A 532 -27.62 -5.16 21.04
C ARG A 532 -27.07 -6.50 20.55
N ALA A 533 -26.78 -6.62 19.26
CA ALA A 533 -26.22 -7.84 18.67
C ALA A 533 -24.79 -8.16 19.13
N LEU A 534 -24.08 -7.18 19.71
CA LEU A 534 -22.71 -7.33 20.20
C LEU A 534 -22.63 -7.09 21.72
N GLU A 535 -23.74 -6.99 22.42
CA GLU A 535 -23.74 -6.98 23.89
C GLU A 535 -23.24 -8.33 24.42
N PRO A 536 -22.45 -8.36 25.51
CA PRO A 536 -22.04 -9.61 26.13
C PRO A 536 -23.26 -10.46 26.49
N GLN A 537 -23.28 -11.71 26.02
CA GLN A 537 -24.28 -12.70 26.43
C GLN A 537 -23.62 -13.71 27.35
N GLU A 538 -24.36 -14.20 28.34
CA GLU A 538 -23.89 -15.23 29.27
C GLU A 538 -23.29 -16.42 28.50
N GLY A 539 -22.10 -16.85 28.91
CA GLY A 539 -21.38 -17.97 28.28
C GLY A 539 -20.69 -17.66 26.95
N THR A 540 -20.82 -16.45 26.40
CA THR A 540 -20.09 -16.01 25.19
C THR A 540 -19.36 -14.68 25.39
N GLU A 541 -19.00 -14.36 26.63
CA GLU A 541 -18.34 -13.10 26.98
C GLU A 541 -17.09 -12.85 26.15
N ASP A 542 -16.21 -13.82 25.95
CA ASP A 542 -15.00 -13.62 25.11
C ASP A 542 -15.30 -13.48 23.60
N ARG A 543 -16.52 -13.83 23.16
CA ARG A 543 -16.91 -13.75 21.75
C ARG A 543 -17.05 -12.28 21.36
N PHE A 544 -16.23 -11.85 20.40
CA PHE A 544 -16.16 -10.46 19.91
C PHE A 544 -15.57 -9.42 20.88
N LEU A 545 -14.92 -9.83 21.97
CA LEU A 545 -14.23 -8.90 22.87
C LEU A 545 -13.30 -7.92 22.14
N PRO A 546 -12.45 -8.34 21.18
CA PRO A 546 -11.63 -7.40 20.39
C PRO A 546 -12.46 -6.34 19.65
N THR A 547 -13.60 -6.73 19.09
CA THR A 547 -14.52 -5.82 18.40
C THR A 547 -15.13 -4.80 19.36
N ARG A 548 -15.52 -5.22 20.58
CA ARG A 548 -16.07 -4.32 21.60
C ARG A 548 -15.02 -3.35 22.11
N ILE A 549 -13.80 -3.81 22.39
CA ILE A 549 -12.67 -2.95 22.80
C ILE A 549 -12.39 -1.90 21.72
N ASN A 550 -12.28 -2.32 20.46
CA ASN A 550 -12.12 -1.40 19.34
C ASN A 550 -13.26 -0.37 19.27
N TRP A 551 -14.50 -0.81 19.51
CA TRP A 551 -15.65 0.06 19.51
C TRP A 551 -15.58 1.11 20.62
N VAL A 552 -15.18 0.77 21.86
CA VAL A 552 -15.10 1.73 22.97
C VAL A 552 -14.20 2.92 22.61
N VAL A 553 -13.02 2.66 22.05
CA VAL A 553 -12.05 3.72 21.69
C VAL A 553 -12.54 4.52 20.48
N GLN A 554 -12.88 3.85 19.36
CA GLN A 554 -13.26 4.55 18.12
C GLN A 554 -14.59 5.30 18.26
N SER A 555 -15.56 4.69 18.93
CA SER A 555 -16.85 5.33 19.21
C SER A 555 -16.67 6.47 20.22
N GLY A 556 -15.74 6.36 21.18
CA GLY A 556 -15.33 7.47 22.04
C GLY A 556 -14.70 8.64 21.26
N ALA A 557 -13.93 8.36 20.20
CA ALA A 557 -13.42 9.40 19.29
C ALA A 557 -14.53 10.08 18.48
N VAL A 558 -15.59 9.34 18.10
CA VAL A 558 -16.78 9.93 17.47
C VAL A 558 -17.55 10.84 18.45
N ASP A 559 -17.63 10.49 19.74
CA ASP A 559 -18.19 11.40 20.75
C ASP A 559 -17.40 12.71 20.84
N PHE A 560 -16.08 12.63 20.78
CA PHE A 560 -15.20 13.79 20.74
C PHE A 560 -15.49 14.66 19.51
N LEU A 561 -15.64 14.06 18.33
CA LEU A 561 -16.01 14.78 17.11
C LEU A 561 -17.36 15.49 17.26
N HIS A 562 -18.39 14.83 17.81
CA HIS A 562 -19.69 15.45 18.04
C HIS A 562 -19.61 16.67 18.95
N LEU A 563 -18.86 16.57 20.06
CA LEU A 563 -18.61 17.68 20.97
C LEU A 563 -17.90 18.85 20.27
N MET A 564 -16.93 18.57 19.39
CA MET A 564 -16.28 19.59 18.59
C MET A 564 -17.26 20.28 17.64
N LEU A 565 -18.07 19.52 16.90
CA LEU A 565 -19.03 20.07 15.94
C LEU A 565 -20.09 20.94 16.64
N VAL A 566 -20.62 20.47 17.78
CA VAL A 566 -21.61 21.22 18.56
C VAL A 566 -21.00 22.49 19.15
N SER A 567 -19.81 22.40 19.76
CA SER A 567 -19.14 23.56 20.36
C SER A 567 -18.79 24.62 19.31
N MET A 568 -18.28 24.20 18.15
CA MET A 568 -17.95 25.13 17.07
C MET A 568 -19.20 25.83 16.54
N ARG A 569 -20.30 25.08 16.33
CA ARG A 569 -21.59 25.64 15.93
C ARG A 569 -22.15 26.60 16.98
N TRP A 570 -21.98 26.30 18.27
CA TRP A 570 -22.43 27.16 19.36
C TRP A 570 -21.64 28.47 19.42
N LEU A 571 -20.31 28.42 19.26
CA LEU A 571 -19.44 29.59 19.33
C LEU A 571 -19.58 30.52 18.11
N MET A 572 -19.70 29.95 16.90
CA MET A 572 -19.68 30.72 15.65
C MET A 572 -21.04 30.92 14.99
N GLY A 573 -22.07 30.17 15.42
CA GLY A 573 -23.42 30.24 14.84
C GLY A 573 -23.41 29.91 13.34
N ASP A 574 -24.12 30.71 12.55
CA ASP A 574 -24.23 30.53 11.10
C ASP A 574 -23.02 31.05 10.31
N ARG A 575 -22.02 31.64 10.99
CA ARG A 575 -20.79 32.17 10.35
C ARG A 575 -19.78 31.08 9.98
N VAL A 576 -20.02 29.85 10.42
CA VAL A 576 -19.17 28.70 10.14
C VAL A 576 -20.00 27.64 9.43
N ARG A 577 -19.45 27.04 8.37
CA ARG A 577 -20.05 25.89 7.72
C ARG A 577 -19.14 24.69 7.84
N PHE A 578 -19.65 23.61 8.42
CA PHE A 578 -18.93 22.33 8.41
C PHE A 578 -18.79 21.83 6.97
N CYS A 579 -17.56 21.53 6.57
CA CYS A 579 -17.27 20.95 5.26
C CYS A 579 -17.21 19.43 5.36
N LEU A 580 -16.30 18.94 6.20
CA LEU A 580 -15.92 17.54 6.26
C LEU A 580 -15.05 17.26 7.49
N SER A 581 -15.00 15.99 7.89
CA SER A 581 -14.10 15.47 8.90
C SER A 581 -13.35 14.26 8.35
N PHE A 582 -12.01 14.28 8.37
CA PHE A 582 -11.17 13.17 7.94
C PHE A 582 -10.48 12.56 9.15
N HIS A 583 -10.85 11.34 9.56
CA HIS A 583 -10.27 10.73 10.76
C HIS A 583 -10.36 11.68 11.98
N ASP A 584 -9.25 12.34 12.33
CA ASP A 584 -9.09 13.22 13.47
C ASP A 584 -9.00 14.71 13.05
N GLU A 585 -9.12 15.01 11.73
CA GLU A 585 -9.17 16.36 11.18
C GLU A 585 -10.61 16.87 11.03
N VAL A 586 -10.85 18.14 11.37
CA VAL A 586 -12.13 18.82 11.16
C VAL A 586 -11.92 20.10 10.37
N ARG A 587 -12.69 20.28 9.30
CA ARG A 587 -12.56 21.43 8.37
C ARG A 587 -13.88 22.17 8.23
N TYR A 588 -13.79 23.49 8.27
CA TYR A 588 -14.91 24.42 8.14
C TYR A 588 -14.63 25.45 7.05
N LEU A 589 -15.67 25.90 6.37
CA LEU A 589 -15.65 27.06 5.48
C LEU A 589 -16.18 28.28 6.24
N VAL A 590 -15.46 29.38 6.17
CA VAL A 590 -15.73 30.62 6.91
C VAL A 590 -15.44 31.80 5.99
N GLU A 591 -16.19 32.89 6.11
CA GLU A 591 -15.83 34.16 5.46
C GLU A 591 -14.47 34.65 5.94
N ASP A 592 -13.67 35.23 5.04
CA ASP A 592 -12.27 35.61 5.30
C ASP A 592 -12.13 36.54 6.53
N GLN A 593 -13.06 37.48 6.69
CA GLN A 593 -13.12 38.40 7.85
C GLN A 593 -13.25 37.69 9.22
N TYR A 594 -13.78 36.47 9.25
CA TYR A 594 -13.96 35.68 10.46
C TYR A 594 -12.96 34.53 10.59
N ALA A 595 -12.05 34.34 9.63
CA ALA A 595 -11.16 33.18 9.60
C ALA A 595 -10.32 33.03 10.88
N TYR A 596 -9.69 34.11 11.37
CA TYR A 596 -8.91 34.09 12.61
C TYR A 596 -9.77 33.95 13.87
N ARG A 597 -11.01 34.45 13.84
CA ARG A 597 -11.98 34.23 14.93
C ARG A 597 -12.40 32.76 14.99
N ALA A 598 -12.61 32.13 13.83
CA ALA A 598 -12.87 30.71 13.75
C ALA A 598 -11.67 29.88 14.23
N ALA A 599 -10.44 30.29 13.91
CA ALA A 599 -9.24 29.61 14.41
C ALA A 599 -9.16 29.66 15.95
N LEU A 600 -9.44 30.81 16.56
CA LEU A 600 -9.55 30.91 18.02
C LEU A 600 -10.70 30.06 18.58
N ALA A 601 -11.88 30.10 17.94
CA ALA A 601 -13.03 29.28 18.33
C ALA A 601 -12.73 27.79 18.26
N MET A 602 -11.88 27.34 17.33
CA MET A 602 -11.39 25.97 17.28
C MET A 602 -10.52 25.60 18.48
N HIS A 603 -9.57 26.44 18.87
CA HIS A 603 -8.78 26.22 20.08
C HIS A 603 -9.66 26.10 21.33
N VAL A 604 -10.64 27.01 21.48
CA VAL A 604 -11.61 26.98 22.58
C VAL A 604 -12.49 25.72 22.50
N THR A 605 -12.91 25.33 21.30
CA THR A 605 -13.68 24.10 21.06
C THR A 605 -12.92 22.86 21.53
N ASN A 606 -11.64 22.73 21.20
CA ASN A 606 -10.84 21.60 21.66
C ASN A 606 -10.66 21.61 23.19
N LEU A 607 -10.44 22.79 23.78
CA LEU A 607 -10.36 22.95 25.23
C LEU A 607 -11.66 22.49 25.92
N LEU A 608 -12.83 22.97 25.45
CA LEU A 608 -14.14 22.61 26.01
C LEU A 608 -14.43 21.12 25.85
N THR A 609 -14.16 20.56 24.65
CA THR A 609 -14.35 19.13 24.39
C THR A 609 -13.47 18.28 25.31
N ARG A 610 -12.16 18.60 25.42
CA ARG A 610 -11.25 17.86 26.29
C ARG A 610 -11.64 18.01 27.76
N ALA A 611 -11.99 19.22 28.21
CA ALA A 611 -12.48 19.46 29.57
C ALA A 611 -13.73 18.64 29.90
N PHE A 612 -14.70 18.58 28.99
CA PHE A 612 -15.88 17.75 29.15
C PHE A 612 -15.53 16.26 29.21
N CYS A 613 -14.68 15.78 28.29
CA CYS A 613 -14.26 14.38 28.28
C CYS A 613 -13.57 13.98 29.59
N VAL A 614 -12.67 14.81 30.13
CA VAL A 614 -11.95 14.52 31.38
C VAL A 614 -12.85 14.61 32.60
N SER A 615 -13.83 15.52 32.63
CA SER A 615 -14.80 15.60 33.72
C SER A 615 -15.72 14.38 33.76
N ARG A 616 -16.07 13.79 32.61
CA ARG A 616 -16.90 12.57 32.53
C ARG A 616 -16.22 11.32 33.08
N ILE A 617 -14.89 11.31 33.09
CA ILE A 617 -14.08 10.20 33.61
C ILE A 617 -13.57 10.44 35.04
N GLY A 618 -13.99 11.54 35.68
CA GLY A 618 -13.68 11.84 37.08
C GLY A 618 -12.40 12.65 37.32
N LEU A 619 -11.83 13.26 36.28
CA LEU A 619 -10.68 14.17 36.40
C LEU A 619 -11.17 15.64 36.47
N ASN A 620 -10.57 16.43 37.35
CA ASN A 620 -11.01 17.81 37.63
C ASN A 620 -10.15 18.90 36.97
N ASP A 621 -9.06 18.51 36.33
CA ASP A 621 -8.08 19.38 35.68
C ASP A 621 -7.82 18.93 34.24
N LEU A 622 -7.18 19.78 33.45
CA LEU A 622 -6.75 19.46 32.08
C LEU A 622 -5.33 19.99 31.85
N PRO A 623 -4.37 19.14 31.44
CA PRO A 623 -3.02 19.58 31.17
C PRO A 623 -2.95 20.58 30.00
N GLN A 624 -2.10 21.60 30.12
CA GLN A 624 -1.94 22.63 29.09
C GLN A 624 -1.47 22.06 27.74
N SER A 625 -0.62 21.03 27.75
CA SER A 625 -0.08 20.41 26.53
C SER A 625 -1.17 19.82 25.63
N VAL A 626 -2.33 19.48 26.21
CA VAL A 626 -3.47 18.94 25.47
C VAL A 626 -4.61 19.98 25.33
N ALA A 627 -4.58 21.10 26.03
CA ALA A 627 -5.67 22.08 25.97
C ALA A 627 -5.89 22.65 24.56
N PHE A 628 -4.80 22.90 23.83
CA PHE A 628 -4.82 23.59 22.55
C PHE A 628 -4.28 22.71 21.42
N PHE A 629 -4.77 22.94 20.19
CA PHE A 629 -4.13 22.40 19.01
C PHE A 629 -2.68 22.86 18.89
N SER A 630 -1.83 21.99 18.34
CA SER A 630 -0.47 22.38 17.91
C SER A 630 -0.52 23.52 16.91
N THR A 631 -1.44 23.43 15.94
CA THR A 631 -1.68 24.43 14.89
C THR A 631 -3.14 24.40 14.44
N VAL A 632 -3.67 25.55 14.01
CA VAL A 632 -4.95 25.65 13.31
C VAL A 632 -4.67 26.27 11.95
N GLU A 633 -4.98 25.53 10.90
CA GLU A 633 -4.70 25.90 9.53
C GLU A 633 -5.81 26.78 8.97
N VAL A 634 -5.42 27.88 8.35
CA VAL A 634 -6.30 28.79 7.61
C VAL A 634 -5.78 28.88 6.19
N ASP A 635 -6.58 28.43 5.22
CA ASP A 635 -6.13 28.32 3.83
C ASP A 635 -7.27 28.55 2.83
N SER A 636 -6.96 28.97 1.62
CA SER A 636 -7.87 28.92 0.47
C SER A 636 -7.94 27.53 -0.17
N VAL A 637 -7.00 26.63 0.15
CA VAL A 637 -6.90 25.30 -0.44
C VAL A 637 -7.11 24.22 0.63
N LEU A 638 -7.84 23.16 0.30
CA LEU A 638 -8.00 22.01 1.19
C LEU A 638 -6.74 21.14 1.18
N ARG A 639 -5.76 21.45 2.03
CA ARG A 639 -4.58 20.61 2.26
C ARG A 639 -4.39 20.32 3.75
N LYS A 640 -3.50 19.36 4.06
CA LYS A 640 -3.28 18.96 5.46
C LYS A 640 -2.67 20.11 6.26
N GLU A 641 -1.59 20.68 5.75
CA GLU A 641 -0.85 21.81 6.32
C GLU A 641 -0.77 22.89 5.24
N SER A 642 -0.98 24.15 5.63
CA SER A 642 -1.09 25.29 4.72
C SER A 642 0.20 25.63 3.97
N HIS A 643 1.35 25.16 4.43
CA HIS A 643 2.64 25.40 3.78
C HIS A 643 3.03 24.31 2.75
N LEU A 644 2.20 23.28 2.55
CA LEU A 644 2.50 22.21 1.62
C LEU A 644 2.10 22.61 0.19
N ASP A 645 3.08 22.77 -0.71
CA ASP A 645 2.84 23.07 -2.14
C ASP A 645 2.00 22.02 -2.90
N CYS A 646 1.81 20.81 -2.33
CA CYS A 646 1.07 19.70 -2.96
C CYS A 646 1.52 19.37 -4.40
N ARG A 647 2.83 19.50 -4.70
CA ARG A 647 3.40 19.15 -6.00
C ARG A 647 3.35 17.64 -6.24
N THR A 648 2.82 17.26 -7.39
CA THR A 648 2.74 15.86 -7.85
C THR A 648 2.97 15.82 -9.36
N PRO A 649 3.08 14.63 -10.00
CA PRO A 649 3.37 14.57 -11.44
C PRO A 649 2.25 15.18 -12.29
N SER A 650 1.01 15.16 -11.81
CA SER A 650 -0.17 15.80 -12.42
C SER A 650 -0.32 17.27 -12.05
N ASN A 651 0.33 17.75 -10.99
CA ASN A 651 0.35 19.15 -10.56
C ASN A 651 1.79 19.62 -10.32
N GLN A 652 2.54 19.85 -11.41
CA GLN A 652 3.99 20.11 -11.34
C GLN A 652 4.33 21.46 -10.68
N HIS A 653 3.45 22.45 -10.84
CA HIS A 653 3.63 23.78 -10.28
C HIS A 653 3.21 23.86 -8.81
N GLY A 654 2.45 22.88 -8.32
CA GLY A 654 1.84 22.93 -6.99
C GLY A 654 0.68 23.91 -6.93
N ARG A 655 0.21 24.19 -5.72
CA ARG A 655 -0.78 25.24 -5.43
C ARG A 655 -0.33 26.12 -4.27
#